data_AF-A0A2D5QM40-F1
#
_entry.id   AF-A0A2D5QM40-F1
#
_cell.length_a   1.000
_cell.length_b   1.000
_cell.length_c   1.000
_cell.angle_alpha   90.00
_cell.angle_beta   90.00
_cell.angle_gamma   90.00
#
_symmetry.space_group_name_H-M   'P 1'
#
loop_
_entity.id
_entity.type
_entity.pdbx_description
1 polymer ?
#
loop_
_entity_poly.entity_id
_entity_poly.type
_entity_poly.pdbx_seq_one_letter_code
_entity_poly.pdbx_strand_id
1 'polypeptide(L)'
;DHTNFSGASLEGILINDAHGEQVNMSNTKLNKARFTRCRFPHLKLNKADMTEAHFSLLEASHADLRLIQGEYTAWRECGLMHASLQGAQFDHSSWIESTLRNAVISESSWAEAHISSCLMSHIVAHDVDFSKVSTWSEVNLMGAQLLNSTLDGLDLSAHNLEESRLQRCSLTQVNFNHARLRKAVINEGNAIRASFKQADLTESTVSRCDWSGIDAQGATLRLASFSQVDLNGAKLRQIDWTGGEGRDLKAEGIDFEGAILSGIHFRLNELSQANFSQSKMLQADLSHSTLIGCSFNQAELTGVQFGHCRLDGAQFINAFGSGVVFEQASLNRAQFKNASLPSSRWQGAQLKGIVDASKELLIIISDFDIQLSPKEKADMDMVLAEYKAEQEALREAERLMRLEEQREVIRALLPEKSFLEAAEFDMGSAEGMGYADERPRHKVYLDYSFEVAQTQVTQGLYEAVMNNNPSHFQGDKLEESESYYERPVESLSWFDALRFCNQLSELLELESAYEISADQVRWVNSANGYRLPTEAEWEYFAAAHESSSYAGSENADEVAWHGESALGITHPVAKLKANPFGLYDCSGNVWEWCFDQWHAQAYQEHAEGALNPVCTDRVFDDDKPRERVARGGSWFGESDQCRVTYRASFPEDYSVGTLGLRLVKGAVQLDELQQNNLESETYTEPSTQYESVSPSDFASPEMTMPVGELTAPANLAQPELDSQAPEEHSQDLDTSAHPNDEQED
;
A
#
# COMPACT_ATOMS: atom_id res chain seq x y z
N ASP A 1 53.83 63.00 -13.80
CA ASP A 1 54.33 61.65 -13.46
C ASP A 1 55.51 61.72 -12.51
N HIS A 2 55.65 60.69 -11.66
CA HIS A 2 56.74 60.47 -10.69
C HIS A 2 57.09 61.68 -9.80
N THR A 3 56.12 62.56 -9.56
CA THR A 3 56.32 63.80 -8.82
C THR A 3 56.37 63.50 -7.32
N ASN A 4 57.37 64.05 -6.62
CA ASN A 4 57.59 63.80 -5.20
C ASN A 4 57.37 65.06 -4.36
N PHE A 5 56.30 65.04 -3.57
CA PHE A 5 55.93 66.03 -2.57
C PHE A 5 56.13 65.51 -1.15
N SER A 6 56.76 64.35 -0.94
CA SER A 6 56.90 63.74 0.39
C SER A 6 57.42 64.73 1.44
N GLY A 7 56.73 64.82 2.58
CA GLY A 7 57.07 65.71 3.69
C GLY A 7 56.73 67.20 3.46
N ALA A 8 56.18 67.57 2.31
CA ALA A 8 55.74 68.94 2.05
C ALA A 8 54.51 69.31 2.88
N SER A 9 54.38 70.60 3.18
CA SER A 9 53.12 71.19 3.66
C SER A 9 52.39 71.80 2.46
N LEU A 10 51.22 71.27 2.18
CA LEU A 10 50.31 71.61 1.09
C LEU A 10 48.90 71.89 1.67
N GLU A 11 48.84 72.51 2.85
CA GLU A 11 47.58 72.84 3.51
C GLU A 11 46.71 73.75 2.64
N GLY A 12 45.43 73.42 2.50
CA GLY A 12 44.46 74.17 1.71
C GLY A 12 44.71 74.16 0.19
N ILE A 13 45.64 73.33 -0.31
CA ILE A 13 45.95 73.28 -1.74
C ILE A 13 44.72 72.87 -2.55
N LEU A 14 44.56 73.46 -3.74
CA LEU A 14 43.53 73.12 -4.70
C LEU A 14 44.19 72.44 -5.91
N ILE A 15 43.84 71.19 -6.16
CA ILE A 15 44.34 70.40 -7.29
C ILE A 15 43.13 69.95 -8.11
N ASN A 16 42.99 70.53 -9.29
CA ASN A 16 41.86 70.29 -10.19
C ASN A 16 42.36 69.75 -11.53
N ASP A 17 41.65 68.77 -12.09
CA ASP A 17 41.86 68.26 -13.45
C ASP A 17 43.31 67.81 -13.71
N ALA A 18 43.95 67.26 -12.67
CA ALA A 18 45.35 66.88 -12.70
C ALA A 18 45.54 65.38 -12.96
N HIS A 19 46.57 65.04 -13.73
CA HIS A 19 46.93 63.67 -14.06
C HIS A 19 48.41 63.43 -13.75
N GLY A 20 48.71 62.29 -13.13
CA GLY A 20 50.07 61.92 -12.81
C GLY A 20 50.20 60.50 -12.30
N GLU A 21 51.09 59.73 -12.90
CA GLU A 21 51.39 58.37 -12.42
C GLU A 21 52.40 58.41 -11.26
N GLN A 22 52.23 57.55 -10.25
CA GLN A 22 53.15 57.37 -9.12
C GLN A 22 53.51 58.67 -8.39
N VAL A 23 52.52 59.53 -8.17
CA VAL A 23 52.69 60.75 -7.35
C VAL A 23 52.95 60.34 -5.90
N ASN A 24 54.01 60.89 -5.31
CA ASN A 24 54.40 60.63 -3.94
C ASN A 24 54.07 61.84 -3.05
N MET A 25 53.12 61.68 -2.15
CA MET A 25 52.69 62.62 -1.11
C MET A 25 52.77 61.95 0.28
N SER A 26 53.73 61.06 0.52
CA SER A 26 53.92 60.45 1.84
C SER A 26 54.29 61.49 2.90
N ASN A 27 53.79 61.36 4.12
CA ASN A 27 54.08 62.27 5.26
C ASN A 27 53.79 63.76 4.97
N THR A 28 52.93 64.08 4.01
CA THR A 28 52.57 65.48 3.71
C THR A 28 51.49 66.00 4.63
N LYS A 29 51.47 67.32 4.86
CA LYS A 29 50.31 68.01 5.43
C LYS A 29 49.39 68.49 4.31
N LEU A 30 48.20 67.93 4.25
CA LEU A 30 47.15 68.15 3.27
C LEU A 30 45.86 68.60 3.96
N ASN A 31 45.94 69.16 5.17
CA ASN A 31 44.77 69.63 5.89
C ASN A 31 43.96 70.60 5.01
N LYS A 32 42.64 70.39 4.91
CA LYS A 32 41.73 71.20 4.07
C LYS A 32 42.05 71.22 2.57
N ALA A 33 42.93 70.34 2.09
CA ALA A 33 43.23 70.23 0.67
C ALA A 33 42.00 69.79 -0.13
N ARG A 34 41.92 70.20 -1.39
CA ARG A 34 40.84 69.79 -2.30
C ARG A 34 41.40 69.20 -3.58
N PHE A 35 40.94 68.00 -3.89
CA PHE A 35 41.25 67.28 -5.11
C PHE A 35 39.96 67.09 -5.90
N THR A 36 39.92 67.55 -7.15
CA THR A 36 38.73 67.43 -7.99
C THR A 36 39.09 66.96 -9.39
N ARG A 37 38.47 65.85 -9.83
CA ARG A 37 38.69 65.24 -11.16
C ARG A 37 40.17 64.92 -11.42
N CYS A 38 40.84 64.34 -10.42
CA CYS A 38 42.25 63.98 -10.50
C CYS A 38 42.42 62.49 -10.83
N ARG A 39 43.46 62.15 -11.60
CA ARG A 39 43.83 60.75 -11.87
C ARG A 39 45.26 60.48 -11.44
N PHE A 40 45.40 59.79 -10.30
CA PHE A 40 46.67 59.47 -9.65
C PHE A 40 46.76 57.98 -9.30
N PRO A 41 46.91 57.07 -10.29
CA PRO A 41 47.17 55.67 -10.01
C PRO A 41 48.50 55.52 -9.23
N HIS A 42 48.54 54.58 -8.29
CA HIS A 42 49.69 54.35 -7.40
C HIS A 42 50.09 55.57 -6.56
N LEU A 43 49.12 56.44 -6.24
CA LEU A 43 49.31 57.58 -5.34
C LEU A 43 49.79 57.12 -3.96
N LYS A 44 50.89 57.69 -3.47
CA LYS A 44 51.37 57.42 -2.11
C LYS A 44 50.98 58.56 -1.19
N LEU A 45 50.14 58.28 -0.21
CA LEU A 45 49.71 59.21 0.84
C LEU A 45 50.07 58.70 2.25
N ASN A 46 50.79 57.58 2.37
CA ASN A 46 51.05 56.95 3.66
C ASN A 46 51.61 57.94 4.69
N LYS A 47 51.02 57.94 5.89
CA LYS A 47 51.33 58.84 7.01
C LYS A 47 51.07 60.34 6.75
N ALA A 48 50.33 60.70 5.69
CA ALA A 48 49.89 62.07 5.49
C ALA A 48 48.84 62.49 6.53
N ASP A 49 48.83 63.77 6.87
CA ASP A 49 47.75 64.41 7.61
C ASP A 49 46.84 65.10 6.59
N MET A 50 45.61 64.63 6.49
CA MET A 50 44.60 65.03 5.52
C MET A 50 43.33 65.49 6.22
N THR A 51 43.43 65.92 7.48
CA THR A 51 42.28 66.38 8.28
C THR A 51 41.46 67.42 7.51
N GLU A 52 40.15 67.23 7.41
CA GLU A 52 39.21 68.08 6.64
C GLU A 52 39.50 68.18 5.12
N ALA A 53 40.26 67.25 4.52
CA ALA A 53 40.51 67.25 3.07
C ALA A 53 39.32 66.69 2.27
N HIS A 54 39.09 67.24 1.08
CA HIS A 54 37.98 66.87 0.20
C HIS A 54 38.49 66.27 -1.12
N PHE A 55 37.95 65.11 -1.48
CA PHE A 55 38.21 64.37 -2.70
C PHE A 55 36.90 64.19 -3.45
N SER A 56 36.89 64.60 -4.72
CA SER A 56 35.74 64.43 -5.61
C SER A 56 36.22 63.96 -6.97
N LEU A 57 35.72 62.81 -7.44
CA LEU A 57 36.15 62.21 -8.70
C LEU A 57 37.68 61.97 -8.74
N LEU A 58 38.25 61.49 -7.63
CA LEU A 58 39.66 61.08 -7.58
C LEU A 58 39.77 59.62 -8.01
N GLU A 59 40.52 59.38 -9.08
CA GLU A 59 40.89 58.04 -9.54
C GLU A 59 42.30 57.69 -9.04
N ALA A 60 42.40 56.90 -7.98
CA ALA A 60 43.64 56.53 -7.31
C ALA A 60 43.70 55.02 -7.00
N SER A 61 43.56 54.20 -8.04
CA SER A 61 43.77 52.75 -7.94
C SER A 61 45.17 52.41 -7.42
N HIS A 62 45.29 51.39 -6.58
CA HIS A 62 46.53 50.96 -5.92
C HIS A 62 47.19 52.04 -5.06
N ALA A 63 46.41 53.00 -4.56
CA ALA A 63 46.92 54.03 -3.68
C ALA A 63 47.35 53.45 -2.31
N ASP A 64 48.39 54.06 -1.74
CA ASP A 64 48.90 53.73 -0.40
C ASP A 64 48.48 54.83 0.57
N LEU A 65 47.37 54.61 1.27
CA LEU A 65 46.81 55.49 2.30
C LEU A 65 47.07 54.93 3.71
N ARG A 66 48.12 54.14 3.90
CA ARG A 66 48.38 53.54 5.22
C ARG A 66 48.71 54.58 6.27
N LEU A 67 48.15 54.43 7.46
CA LEU A 67 48.44 55.25 8.65
C LEU A 67 48.18 56.75 8.45
N ILE A 68 47.23 57.13 7.60
CA ILE A 68 46.87 58.55 7.42
C ILE A 68 46.01 59.05 8.59
N GLN A 69 46.10 60.36 8.87
CA GLN A 69 45.14 61.10 9.68
C GLN A 69 44.13 61.73 8.72
N GLY A 70 42.94 61.14 8.61
CA GLY A 70 41.90 61.48 7.65
C GLY A 70 40.58 61.87 8.29
N GLU A 71 40.62 62.37 9.52
CA GLU A 71 39.44 62.83 10.25
C GLU A 71 38.71 63.93 9.47
N TYR A 72 37.38 63.87 9.43
CA TYR A 72 36.52 64.82 8.70
C TYR A 72 36.79 64.92 7.18
N THR A 73 37.42 63.90 6.58
CA THR A 73 37.61 63.88 5.12
C THR A 73 36.31 63.61 4.36
N ALA A 74 36.20 64.13 3.14
CA ALA A 74 35.07 63.86 2.24
C ALA A 74 35.56 63.14 0.98
N TRP A 75 34.97 62.00 0.67
CA TRP A 75 35.28 61.14 -0.47
C TRP A 75 34.02 60.92 -1.29
N ARG A 76 33.92 61.64 -2.41
CA ARG A 76 32.76 61.56 -3.30
C ARG A 76 33.18 61.02 -4.65
N GLU A 77 32.52 59.96 -5.10
CA GLU A 77 32.73 59.37 -6.42
C GLU A 77 34.23 59.04 -6.68
N CYS A 78 34.93 58.56 -5.65
CA CYS A 78 36.37 58.28 -5.72
C CYS A 78 36.65 56.80 -6.04
N GLY A 79 37.60 56.54 -6.93
CA GLY A 79 38.07 55.21 -7.31
C GLY A 79 39.33 54.80 -6.56
N LEU A 80 39.20 53.96 -5.53
CA LEU A 80 40.29 53.45 -4.67
C LEU A 80 40.45 51.93 -4.78
N MET A 81 40.24 51.37 -5.98
CA MET A 81 40.41 49.94 -6.20
C MET A 81 41.83 49.48 -5.82
N HIS A 82 41.95 48.36 -5.10
CA HIS A 82 43.22 47.81 -4.62
C HIS A 82 44.04 48.74 -3.72
N ALA A 83 43.44 49.79 -3.16
CA ALA A 83 44.14 50.69 -2.26
C ALA A 83 44.41 50.02 -0.89
N SER A 84 45.48 50.44 -0.23
CA SER A 84 45.76 50.07 1.16
C SER A 84 45.50 51.24 2.07
N LEU A 85 44.50 51.08 2.95
CA LEU A 85 44.06 52.05 3.95
C LEU A 85 44.38 51.53 5.37
N GLN A 86 45.33 50.60 5.49
CA GLN A 86 45.64 49.93 6.77
C GLN A 86 46.05 50.95 7.83
N GLY A 87 45.43 50.87 9.01
CA GLY A 87 45.71 51.76 10.15
C GLY A 87 45.33 53.23 9.97
N ALA A 88 44.60 53.57 8.90
CA ALA A 88 44.14 54.93 8.64
C ALA A 88 43.03 55.36 9.62
N GLN A 89 42.97 56.64 9.94
CA GLN A 89 41.92 57.23 10.77
C GLN A 89 40.92 57.98 9.88
N PHE A 90 39.68 57.51 9.81
CA PHE A 90 38.59 58.09 9.02
C PHE A 90 37.40 58.51 9.87
N ASP A 91 37.65 58.87 11.12
CA ASP A 91 36.60 59.30 12.03
C ASP A 91 35.89 60.56 11.49
N HIS A 92 34.56 60.60 11.60
CA HIS A 92 33.69 61.64 11.06
C HIS A 92 33.80 61.89 9.55
N SER A 93 34.42 60.97 8.80
CA SER A 93 34.55 61.12 7.34
C SER A 93 33.24 60.84 6.60
N SER A 94 33.13 61.35 5.37
CA SER A 94 32.00 61.09 4.48
C SER A 94 32.46 60.36 3.23
N TRP A 95 31.80 59.25 2.90
CA TRP A 95 32.07 58.37 1.77
C TRP A 95 30.78 58.15 0.98
N ILE A 96 30.74 58.69 -0.22
CA ILE A 96 29.56 58.70 -1.09
C ILE A 96 29.97 58.18 -2.46
N GLU A 97 29.27 57.15 -2.95
CA GLU A 97 29.41 56.62 -4.32
C GLU A 97 30.86 56.24 -4.68
N SER A 98 31.66 55.88 -3.68
CA SER A 98 33.09 55.62 -3.85
C SER A 98 33.36 54.11 -3.95
N THR A 99 34.38 53.74 -4.72
CA THR A 99 34.76 52.35 -4.97
C THR A 99 36.00 51.97 -4.18
N LEU A 100 35.87 51.02 -3.27
CA LEU A 100 36.94 50.42 -2.48
C LEU A 100 37.12 48.92 -2.78
N ARG A 101 36.78 48.49 -4.00
CA ARG A 101 36.89 47.09 -4.39
C ARG A 101 38.30 46.55 -4.21
N ASN A 102 38.45 45.38 -3.59
CA ASN A 102 39.74 44.76 -3.25
C ASN A 102 40.66 45.61 -2.37
N ALA A 103 40.13 46.62 -1.66
CA ALA A 103 40.92 47.46 -0.78
C ALA A 103 41.21 46.75 0.56
N VAL A 104 42.34 47.10 1.18
CA VAL A 104 42.69 46.62 2.53
C VAL A 104 42.43 47.75 3.50
N ILE A 105 41.48 47.56 4.42
CA ILE A 105 41.09 48.54 5.44
C ILE A 105 41.39 48.06 6.86
N SER A 106 42.21 47.03 7.02
CA SER A 106 42.53 46.48 8.36
C SER A 106 43.06 47.54 9.33
N GLU A 107 42.70 47.42 10.60
CA GLU A 107 43.14 48.30 11.71
C GLU A 107 42.75 49.79 11.53
N SER A 108 41.88 50.12 10.58
CA SER A 108 41.43 51.50 10.37
C SER A 108 40.25 51.88 11.26
N SER A 109 40.13 53.17 11.59
CA SER A 109 39.02 53.71 12.39
C SER A 109 37.99 54.41 11.51
N TRP A 110 36.72 54.16 11.76
CA TRP A 110 35.58 54.70 11.00
C TRP A 110 34.50 55.27 11.92
N ALA A 111 34.87 55.69 13.13
CA ALA A 111 33.91 56.14 14.12
C ALA A 111 33.17 57.37 13.60
N GLU A 112 31.84 57.35 13.67
CA GLU A 112 30.97 58.40 13.17
C GLU A 112 31.11 58.71 11.66
N ALA A 113 31.69 57.79 10.89
CA ALA A 113 31.74 57.95 9.44
C ALA A 113 30.36 57.80 8.80
N HIS A 114 30.16 58.45 7.64
CA HIS A 114 28.98 58.30 6.81
C HIS A 114 29.35 57.56 5.53
N ILE A 115 28.84 56.34 5.34
CA ILE A 115 29.12 55.50 4.17
C ILE A 115 27.81 55.21 3.42
N SER A 116 27.72 55.67 2.18
CA SER A 116 26.53 55.54 1.34
C SER A 116 26.88 55.18 -0.09
N SER A 117 26.19 54.16 -0.63
CA SER A 117 26.29 53.72 -2.02
C SER A 117 27.73 53.37 -2.46
N CYS A 118 28.56 52.91 -1.52
CA CYS A 118 29.95 52.54 -1.78
C CYS A 118 30.09 51.09 -2.23
N LEU A 119 30.98 50.85 -3.20
CA LEU A 119 31.32 49.51 -3.67
C LEU A 119 32.52 48.98 -2.89
N MET A 120 32.25 48.18 -1.86
CA MET A 120 33.24 47.60 -0.96
C MET A 120 33.38 46.08 -1.14
N SER A 121 33.16 45.58 -2.37
CA SER A 121 33.27 44.16 -2.67
C SER A 121 34.72 43.67 -2.53
N HIS A 122 34.91 42.49 -1.94
CA HIS A 122 36.21 41.84 -1.73
C HIS A 122 37.22 42.65 -0.90
N ILE A 123 36.75 43.58 -0.06
CA ILE A 123 37.62 44.24 0.91
C ILE A 123 38.23 43.23 1.88
N VAL A 124 39.38 43.59 2.45
CA VAL A 124 39.99 42.90 3.59
C VAL A 124 39.94 43.84 4.79
N ALA A 125 39.17 43.47 5.81
CA ALA A 125 38.98 44.22 7.04
C ALA A 125 39.31 43.32 8.23
N HIS A 126 40.53 43.43 8.74
CA HIS A 126 40.92 42.76 9.97
C HIS A 126 40.96 43.78 11.11
N ASP A 127 40.41 43.43 12.27
CA ASP A 127 40.47 44.27 13.47
C ASP A 127 39.85 45.66 13.26
N VAL A 128 38.68 45.73 12.59
CA VAL A 128 37.95 46.98 12.34
C VAL A 128 36.66 47.02 13.16
N ASP A 129 36.42 48.16 13.83
CA ASP A 129 35.17 48.42 14.55
C ASP A 129 34.24 49.28 13.69
N PHE A 130 33.22 48.64 13.10
CA PHE A 130 32.17 49.31 12.35
C PHE A 130 30.96 49.70 13.20
N SER A 131 30.87 49.27 14.47
CA SER A 131 29.69 49.50 15.33
C SER A 131 29.36 50.97 15.56
N LYS A 132 30.32 51.87 15.31
CA LYS A 132 30.18 53.33 15.47
C LYS A 132 29.99 54.08 14.15
N VAL A 133 29.88 53.39 13.01
CA VAL A 133 29.58 54.08 11.74
C VAL A 133 28.17 54.67 11.82
N SER A 134 28.04 55.98 11.53
CA SER A 134 26.78 56.71 11.72
C SER A 134 25.72 56.34 10.68
N THR A 135 26.12 56.16 9.43
CA THR A 135 25.22 55.69 8.37
C THR A 135 25.94 54.67 7.50
N TRP A 136 25.31 53.52 7.30
CA TRP A 136 25.80 52.45 6.43
C TRP A 136 24.64 52.06 5.50
N SER A 137 24.62 52.62 4.29
CA SER A 137 23.49 52.46 3.37
C SER A 137 23.95 52.08 1.97
N GLU A 138 23.26 51.12 1.35
CA GLU A 138 23.51 50.67 -0.02
C GLU A 138 24.97 50.24 -0.28
N VAL A 139 25.65 49.74 0.75
CA VAL A 139 27.05 49.30 0.62
C VAL A 139 27.08 47.87 0.09
N ASN A 140 27.90 47.62 -0.92
CA ASN A 140 28.10 46.26 -1.43
C ASN A 140 29.31 45.61 -0.73
N LEU A 141 29.07 44.54 0.03
CA LEU A 141 30.07 43.75 0.76
C LEU A 141 30.29 42.35 0.17
N MET A 142 29.88 42.12 -1.07
CA MET A 142 30.07 40.84 -1.76
C MET A 142 31.53 40.40 -1.72
N GLY A 143 31.78 39.18 -1.24
CA GLY A 143 33.10 38.58 -1.14
C GLY A 143 34.04 39.26 -0.13
N ALA A 144 33.55 40.18 0.70
CA ALA A 144 34.36 40.84 1.72
C ALA A 144 34.90 39.84 2.75
N GLN A 145 36.12 40.07 3.22
CA GLN A 145 36.81 39.26 4.22
C GLN A 145 36.95 40.06 5.51
N LEU A 146 36.11 39.75 6.48
CA LEU A 146 36.10 40.37 7.80
C LEU A 146 36.64 39.37 8.81
N LEU A 147 37.70 39.75 9.50
CA LEU A 147 38.31 38.97 10.56
C LEU A 147 38.38 39.80 11.83
N ASN A 148 37.94 39.23 12.95
CA ASN A 148 38.02 39.87 14.27
C ASN A 148 37.45 41.31 14.29
N SER A 149 36.39 41.54 13.50
CA SER A 149 35.79 42.86 13.31
C SER A 149 34.43 42.95 14.00
N THR A 150 34.07 44.15 14.45
CA THR A 150 32.83 44.41 15.19
C THR A 150 31.82 45.10 14.29
N LEU A 151 30.62 44.55 14.18
CA LEU A 151 29.51 45.10 13.38
C LEU A 151 28.26 45.32 14.22
N ASP A 152 28.36 45.23 15.55
CA ASP A 152 27.24 45.23 16.47
C ASP A 152 26.25 46.38 16.22
N GLY A 153 24.96 46.04 16.19
CA GLY A 153 23.85 46.99 16.02
C GLY A 153 23.69 47.62 14.63
N LEU A 154 24.54 47.26 13.66
CA LEU A 154 24.44 47.82 12.31
C LEU A 154 23.17 47.37 11.57
N ASP A 155 22.66 48.27 10.72
CA ASP A 155 21.62 47.96 9.76
C ASP A 155 22.23 47.53 8.42
N LEU A 156 22.26 46.22 8.21
CA LEU A 156 22.69 45.58 6.97
C LEU A 156 21.51 45.00 6.20
N SER A 157 20.30 45.51 6.41
CA SER A 157 19.11 45.03 5.71
C SER A 157 19.22 45.24 4.20
N ALA A 158 18.78 44.26 3.42
CA ALA A 158 18.87 44.23 1.96
C ALA A 158 20.31 44.35 1.37
N HIS A 159 21.35 44.35 2.21
CA HIS A 159 22.72 44.48 1.73
C HIS A 159 23.20 43.19 1.03
N ASN A 160 24.15 43.35 0.11
CA ASN A 160 24.80 42.24 -0.56
C ASN A 160 26.04 41.79 0.22
N LEU A 161 25.99 40.60 0.80
CA LEU A 161 27.08 39.92 1.50
C LEU A 161 27.35 38.52 0.90
N GLU A 162 26.94 38.28 -0.35
CA GLU A 162 27.17 37.00 -1.03
C GLU A 162 28.67 36.66 -1.03
N GLU A 163 29.01 35.41 -0.76
CA GLU A 163 30.40 34.90 -0.69
C GLU A 163 31.32 35.60 0.33
N SER A 164 30.77 36.42 1.23
CA SER A 164 31.55 37.07 2.28
C SER A 164 32.06 36.06 3.30
N ARG A 165 33.18 36.40 3.96
CA ARG A 165 33.77 35.64 5.06
C ARG A 165 33.76 36.48 6.32
N LEU A 166 32.95 36.09 7.30
CA LEU A 166 32.83 36.72 8.61
C LEU A 166 33.43 35.79 9.65
N GLN A 167 34.74 35.89 9.88
CA GLN A 167 35.43 35.04 10.84
C GLN A 167 35.70 35.80 12.14
N ARG A 168 35.34 35.21 13.28
CA ARG A 168 35.52 35.84 14.61
C ARG A 168 34.90 37.24 14.72
N CYS A 169 33.86 37.50 13.95
CA CYS A 169 33.18 38.79 13.97
C CYS A 169 32.16 38.85 15.11
N SER A 170 31.96 40.05 15.66
CA SER A 170 30.83 40.34 16.54
C SER A 170 29.70 40.93 15.71
N LEU A 171 28.55 40.24 15.69
CA LEU A 171 27.36 40.59 14.92
C LEU A 171 26.14 40.73 15.84
N THR A 172 26.36 41.13 17.10
CA THR A 172 25.30 41.21 18.10
C THR A 172 24.27 42.27 17.68
N GLN A 173 22.99 41.90 17.67
CA GLN A 173 21.87 42.77 17.30
C GLN A 173 21.95 43.40 15.90
N VAL A 174 22.72 42.81 14.98
CA VAL A 174 22.76 43.28 13.59
C VAL A 174 21.45 42.96 12.88
N ASN A 175 21.00 43.89 12.04
CA ASN A 175 19.84 43.69 11.17
C ASN A 175 20.30 43.21 9.78
N PHE A 176 20.13 41.92 9.50
CA PHE A 176 20.33 41.28 8.19
C PHE A 176 19.00 41.02 7.46
N ASN A 177 17.91 41.69 7.80
CA ASN A 177 16.62 41.43 7.15
C ASN A 177 16.72 41.63 5.64
N HIS A 178 16.23 40.68 4.85
CA HIS A 178 16.33 40.68 3.38
C HIS A 178 17.77 40.70 2.81
N ALA A 179 18.80 40.54 3.65
CA ALA A 179 20.18 40.54 3.18
C ALA A 179 20.44 39.29 2.32
N ARG A 180 21.35 39.43 1.35
CA ARG A 180 21.82 38.33 0.52
C ARG A 180 23.14 37.82 1.08
N LEU A 181 23.11 36.62 1.64
CA LEU A 181 24.21 35.92 2.32
C LEU A 181 24.50 34.56 1.65
N ARG A 182 24.10 34.39 0.38
CA ARG A 182 24.33 33.15 -0.35
C ARG A 182 25.82 32.81 -0.37
N LYS A 183 26.16 31.58 0.00
CA LYS A 183 27.55 31.08 0.12
C LYS A 183 28.44 31.86 1.10
N ALA A 184 27.86 32.67 1.99
CA ALA A 184 28.63 33.33 3.03
C ALA A 184 29.18 32.31 4.03
N VAL A 185 30.34 32.60 4.60
CA VAL A 185 31.00 31.78 5.60
C VAL A 185 31.11 32.55 6.90
N ILE A 186 30.43 32.09 7.95
CA ILE A 186 30.36 32.75 9.27
C ILE A 186 30.89 31.78 10.32
N ASN A 187 32.13 31.97 10.75
CA ASN A 187 32.81 31.01 11.62
C ASN A 187 33.42 31.68 12.85
N GLU A 188 33.34 30.99 13.99
CA GLU A 188 33.99 31.40 15.25
C GLU A 188 33.55 32.79 15.77
N GLY A 189 32.38 33.29 15.35
CA GLY A 189 31.83 34.61 15.71
C GLY A 189 30.58 34.54 16.59
N ASN A 190 29.92 35.68 16.78
CA ASN A 190 28.62 35.76 17.45
C ASN A 190 27.62 36.52 16.58
N ALA A 191 26.33 36.17 16.69
CA ALA A 191 25.21 36.90 16.08
C ALA A 191 24.03 36.98 17.06
N ILE A 192 24.33 37.14 18.36
CA ILE A 192 23.35 37.10 19.44
C ILE A 192 22.26 38.14 19.16
N ARG A 193 20.99 37.69 19.12
CA ARG A 193 19.81 38.51 18.85
C ARG A 193 19.86 39.30 17.53
N ALA A 194 20.65 38.87 16.56
CA ALA A 194 20.59 39.41 15.21
C ALA A 194 19.28 39.02 14.51
N SER A 195 18.86 39.83 13.53
CA SER A 195 17.63 39.61 12.76
C SER A 195 18.00 39.20 11.34
N PHE A 196 17.50 38.06 10.88
CA PHE A 196 17.71 37.50 9.54
C PHE A 196 16.38 37.28 8.81
N LYS A 197 15.33 38.07 9.12
CA LYS A 197 14.01 37.87 8.54
C LYS A 197 14.08 37.96 7.02
N GLN A 198 13.57 36.93 6.36
CA GLN A 198 13.54 36.85 4.90
C GLN A 198 14.92 37.04 4.24
N ALA A 199 16.00 36.78 4.97
CA ALA A 199 17.35 36.78 4.41
C ALA A 199 17.58 35.52 3.56
N ASP A 200 18.47 35.61 2.58
CA ASP A 200 18.90 34.47 1.77
C ASP A 200 20.27 33.98 2.24
N LEU A 201 20.28 32.85 2.96
CA LEU A 201 21.45 32.14 3.45
C LEU A 201 21.72 30.85 2.65
N THR A 202 21.20 30.74 1.42
CA THR A 202 21.38 29.54 0.57
C THR A 202 22.86 29.16 0.46
N GLU A 203 23.19 27.88 0.61
CA GLU A 203 24.56 27.34 0.53
C GLU A 203 25.57 27.99 1.51
N SER A 204 25.10 28.72 2.52
CA SER A 204 26.00 29.34 3.52
C SER A 204 26.55 28.30 4.49
N THR A 205 27.69 28.63 5.12
CA THR A 205 28.31 27.81 6.16
C THR A 205 28.40 28.62 7.45
N VAL A 206 27.84 28.09 8.53
CA VAL A 206 27.92 28.68 9.87
C VAL A 206 28.54 27.67 10.81
N SER A 207 29.66 28.01 11.45
CA SER A 207 30.28 27.07 12.41
C SER A 207 30.90 27.71 13.64
N ARG A 208 30.75 27.04 14.79
CA ARG A 208 31.32 27.48 16.07
C ARG A 208 30.88 28.90 16.47
N CYS A 209 29.60 29.20 16.30
CA CYS A 209 29.03 30.52 16.53
C CYS A 209 27.97 30.50 17.64
N ASP A 210 27.82 31.63 18.35
CA ASP A 210 26.70 31.89 19.25
C ASP A 210 25.62 32.70 18.51
N TRP A 211 24.55 32.03 18.11
CA TRP A 211 23.38 32.59 17.43
C TRP A 211 22.14 32.52 18.33
N SER A 212 22.35 32.59 19.64
CA SER A 212 21.26 32.58 20.61
C SER A 212 20.30 33.75 20.40
N GLY A 213 19.00 33.45 20.40
CA GLY A 213 17.92 34.43 20.29
C GLY A 213 17.79 35.15 18.94
N ILE A 214 18.38 34.63 17.85
CA ILE A 214 18.18 35.22 16.51
C ILE A 214 16.72 35.15 16.07
N ASP A 215 16.34 36.03 15.14
CA ASP A 215 15.04 36.01 14.47
C ASP A 215 15.23 35.84 12.95
N ALA A 216 15.10 34.60 12.47
CA ALA A 216 15.30 34.22 11.07
C ALA A 216 13.97 33.85 10.38
N GLN A 217 12.84 34.39 10.85
CA GLN A 217 11.53 34.06 10.30
C GLN A 217 11.48 34.27 8.77
N GLY A 218 11.04 33.23 8.05
CA GLY A 218 10.90 33.27 6.59
C GLY A 218 12.21 33.31 5.80
N ALA A 219 13.37 33.09 6.45
CA ALA A 219 14.65 33.04 5.77
C ALA A 219 14.79 31.80 4.89
N THR A 220 15.61 31.89 3.84
CA THR A 220 15.98 30.76 2.98
C THR A 220 17.35 30.23 3.38
N LEU A 221 17.43 28.97 3.76
CA LEU A 221 18.63 28.25 4.21
C LEU A 221 18.89 26.99 3.37
N ARG A 222 18.41 26.94 2.12
CA ARG A 222 18.56 25.78 1.23
C ARG A 222 20.03 25.38 1.13
N LEU A 223 20.33 24.10 1.34
CA LEU A 223 21.69 23.55 1.31
C LEU A 223 22.69 24.23 2.29
N ALA A 224 22.22 25.00 3.27
CA ALA A 224 23.09 25.63 4.25
C ALA A 224 23.56 24.61 5.29
N SER A 225 24.82 24.76 5.74
CA SER A 225 25.48 23.86 6.68
C SER A 225 25.79 24.57 8.00
N PHE A 226 25.19 24.10 9.09
CA PHE A 226 25.36 24.66 10.43
C PHE A 226 26.03 23.61 11.33
N SER A 227 27.16 23.95 11.96
CA SER A 227 27.88 23.01 12.83
C SER A 227 28.39 23.66 14.11
N GLN A 228 28.12 23.06 15.27
CA GLN A 228 28.54 23.58 16.58
C GLN A 228 28.02 25.00 16.82
N VAL A 229 26.75 25.24 16.50
CA VAL A 229 26.09 26.55 16.65
C VAL A 229 25.12 26.51 17.82
N ASP A 230 25.15 27.54 18.66
CA ASP A 230 24.13 27.77 19.68
C ASP A 230 22.96 28.54 19.07
N LEU A 231 21.79 27.94 19.04
CA LEU A 231 20.53 28.46 18.52
C LEU A 231 19.45 28.51 19.62
N ASN A 232 19.83 28.51 20.90
CA ASN A 232 18.88 28.55 22.00
C ASN A 232 17.99 29.80 21.91
N GLY A 233 16.67 29.60 21.95
CA GLY A 233 15.68 30.67 21.81
C GLY A 233 15.59 31.32 20.43
N ALA A 234 16.24 30.75 19.40
CA ALA A 234 16.13 31.23 18.03
C ALA A 234 14.72 31.01 17.46
N LYS A 235 14.26 31.95 16.64
CA LYS A 235 12.98 31.88 15.92
C LYS A 235 13.23 31.58 14.45
N LEU A 236 12.83 30.38 14.00
CA LEU A 236 12.99 29.91 12.63
C LEU A 236 11.66 29.46 12.04
N ARG A 237 10.58 30.19 12.36
CA ARG A 237 9.26 29.95 11.76
C ARG A 237 9.32 30.14 10.24
N GLN A 238 8.66 29.25 9.51
CA GLN A 238 8.46 29.35 8.06
C GLN A 238 9.76 29.47 7.25
N ILE A 239 10.89 29.00 7.79
CA ILE A 239 12.13 28.94 7.03
C ILE A 239 12.07 27.87 5.95
N ASP A 240 12.99 27.96 4.99
CA ASP A 240 13.24 26.89 4.02
C ASP A 240 14.68 26.38 4.15
N TRP A 241 14.87 25.26 4.84
CA TRP A 241 16.16 24.61 5.05
C TRP A 241 16.27 23.29 4.28
N THR A 242 15.65 23.23 3.10
CA THR A 242 15.65 22.04 2.25
C THR A 242 17.08 21.58 1.92
N GLY A 243 17.36 20.29 2.15
CA GLY A 243 18.66 19.66 1.84
C GLY A 243 19.86 20.18 2.63
N GLY A 244 19.63 20.96 3.70
CA GLY A 244 20.71 21.47 4.54
C GLY A 244 21.24 20.46 5.55
N GLU A 245 22.24 20.89 6.32
CA GLU A 245 22.88 20.10 7.37
C GLU A 245 22.93 20.87 8.68
N GLY A 246 22.65 20.17 9.78
CA GLY A 246 22.78 20.66 11.14
C GLY A 246 23.44 19.61 12.02
N ARG A 247 24.62 19.90 12.55
CA ARG A 247 25.39 18.97 13.39
C ARG A 247 25.87 19.61 14.68
N ASP A 248 25.74 18.90 15.80
CA ASP A 248 26.15 19.36 17.12
C ASP A 248 25.51 20.71 17.49
N LEU A 249 24.25 20.92 17.09
CA LEU A 249 23.48 22.13 17.37
C LEU A 249 22.91 22.08 18.80
N LYS A 250 22.99 23.23 19.49
CA LYS A 250 22.28 23.47 20.76
C LYS A 250 21.07 24.33 20.48
N ALA A 251 19.89 23.75 20.52
CA ALA A 251 18.67 24.36 19.99
C ALA A 251 17.47 24.02 20.87
N GLU A 252 17.61 24.16 22.19
CA GLU A 252 16.52 23.94 23.12
C GLU A 252 15.43 25.00 22.93
N GLY A 253 14.18 24.56 22.81
CA GLY A 253 13.02 25.44 22.63
C GLY A 253 12.97 26.17 21.28
N ILE A 254 13.73 25.71 20.29
CA ILE A 254 13.77 26.33 18.96
C ILE A 254 12.42 26.21 18.24
N ASP A 255 12.06 27.25 17.49
CA ASP A 255 10.75 27.34 16.86
C ASP A 255 10.83 27.18 15.34
N PHE A 256 10.51 25.98 14.85
CA PHE A 256 10.45 25.59 13.43
C PHE A 256 9.00 25.51 12.91
N GLU A 257 8.04 26.20 13.53
CA GLU A 257 6.64 26.18 13.09
C GLU A 257 6.50 26.54 11.60
N GLY A 258 5.86 25.67 10.82
CA GLY A 258 5.66 25.87 9.38
C GLY A 258 6.93 25.83 8.52
N ALA A 259 8.06 25.39 9.07
CA ALA A 259 9.32 25.30 8.32
C ALA A 259 9.30 24.21 7.25
N ILE A 260 10.05 24.41 6.16
CA ILE A 260 10.34 23.40 5.14
C ILE A 260 11.71 22.82 5.44
N LEU A 261 11.74 21.58 5.90
CA LEU A 261 12.92 20.84 6.37
C LEU A 261 13.13 19.54 5.56
N SER A 262 12.64 19.50 4.32
CA SER A 262 12.70 18.29 3.50
C SER A 262 14.15 17.94 3.13
N GLY A 263 14.52 16.67 3.35
CA GLY A 263 15.88 16.15 3.12
C GLY A 263 16.96 16.73 4.04
N ILE A 264 16.59 17.33 5.18
CA ILE A 264 17.57 17.90 6.11
C ILE A 264 18.32 16.82 6.89
N HIS A 265 19.62 17.02 7.13
CA HIS A 265 20.44 16.12 7.96
C HIS A 265 20.72 16.73 9.34
N PHE A 266 19.90 16.37 10.33
CA PHE A 266 19.94 16.83 11.72
C PHE A 266 20.33 15.71 12.71
N ARG A 267 21.45 15.03 12.45
CA ARG A 267 21.97 14.00 13.37
C ARG A 267 22.70 14.62 14.57
N LEU A 268 22.59 13.97 15.74
CA LEU A 268 23.37 14.28 16.94
C LEU A 268 23.12 15.70 17.52
N ASN A 269 21.88 16.19 17.45
CA ASN A 269 21.53 17.54 17.93
C ASN A 269 20.78 17.53 19.27
N GLU A 270 20.90 18.64 20.02
CA GLU A 270 20.14 18.91 21.25
C GLU A 270 18.95 19.82 20.92
N LEU A 271 17.78 19.23 20.70
CA LEU A 271 16.56 19.89 20.19
C LEU A 271 15.38 19.76 21.17
N SER A 272 15.64 19.56 22.48
CA SER A 272 14.56 19.41 23.47
C SER A 272 13.58 20.59 23.41
N GLN A 273 12.28 20.33 23.58
CA GLN A 273 11.21 21.34 23.54
C GLN A 273 11.07 22.09 22.21
N ALA A 274 11.70 21.62 21.13
CA ALA A 274 11.57 22.24 19.81
C ALA A 274 10.14 22.12 19.27
N ASN A 275 9.70 23.16 18.55
CA ASN A 275 8.40 23.20 17.88
C ASN A 275 8.56 22.95 16.37
N PHE A 276 8.22 21.75 15.91
CA PHE A 276 8.14 21.35 14.51
C PHE A 276 6.71 21.35 13.97
N SER A 277 5.76 22.00 14.66
CA SER A 277 4.35 21.97 14.24
C SER A 277 4.17 22.51 12.82
N GLN A 278 3.30 21.87 12.03
CA GLN A 278 3.01 22.25 10.63
C GLN A 278 4.22 22.27 9.68
N SER A 279 5.35 21.67 10.09
CA SER A 279 6.55 21.61 9.26
C SER A 279 6.46 20.52 8.18
N LYS A 280 7.21 20.70 7.09
CA LYS A 280 7.37 19.72 6.01
C LYS A 280 8.72 19.04 6.12
N MET A 281 8.73 17.77 6.53
CA MET A 281 9.96 17.06 6.88
C MET A 281 10.22 15.84 5.98
N LEU A 282 9.74 15.82 4.74
CA LEU A 282 9.93 14.70 3.81
C LEU A 282 11.40 14.24 3.79
N GLN A 283 11.65 12.97 4.12
CA GLN A 283 12.99 12.36 4.18
C GLN A 283 14.01 13.09 5.07
N ALA A 284 13.56 13.85 6.07
CA ALA A 284 14.45 14.44 7.06
C ALA A 284 15.10 13.36 7.94
N ASP A 285 16.35 13.58 8.33
CA ASP A 285 17.09 12.67 9.20
C ASP A 285 17.42 13.35 10.52
N LEU A 286 16.75 12.93 11.59
CA LEU A 286 17.00 13.42 12.95
C LEU A 286 17.69 12.37 13.83
N SER A 287 18.20 11.29 13.24
CA SER A 287 18.67 10.12 13.98
C SER A 287 19.72 10.48 15.02
N HIS A 288 19.68 9.79 16.17
CA HIS A 288 20.57 10.02 17.33
C HIS A 288 20.43 11.39 18.02
N SER A 289 19.40 12.18 17.71
CA SER A 289 19.17 13.48 18.37
C SER A 289 18.34 13.36 19.66
N THR A 290 18.48 14.35 20.53
CA THR A 290 17.61 14.52 21.71
C THR A 290 16.46 15.46 21.35
N LEU A 291 15.24 14.93 21.41
CA LEU A 291 13.98 15.57 20.96
C LEU A 291 12.91 15.51 22.08
N ILE A 292 13.32 15.55 23.35
CA ILE A 292 12.42 15.40 24.49
C ILE A 292 11.40 16.54 24.51
N GLY A 293 10.12 16.19 24.59
CA GLY A 293 9.01 17.14 24.65
C GLY A 293 8.82 18.00 23.39
N CYS A 294 9.36 17.57 22.25
CA CYS A 294 9.13 18.26 20.97
C CYS A 294 7.69 18.16 20.51
N SER A 295 7.24 19.15 19.74
CA SER A 295 5.93 19.11 19.07
C SER A 295 6.09 18.92 17.57
N PHE A 296 5.53 17.82 17.04
CA PHE A 296 5.40 17.50 15.62
C PHE A 296 3.94 17.59 15.17
N ASN A 297 3.14 18.41 15.85
CA ASN A 297 1.71 18.47 15.60
C ASN A 297 1.42 18.96 14.18
N GLN A 298 0.56 18.26 13.44
CA GLN A 298 0.25 18.56 12.03
C GLN A 298 1.48 18.56 11.10
N ALA A 299 2.60 17.97 11.50
CA ALA A 299 3.79 17.87 10.66
C ALA A 299 3.65 16.77 9.59
N GLU A 300 4.26 17.00 8.43
CA GLU A 300 4.39 16.02 7.36
C GLU A 300 5.71 15.24 7.54
N LEU A 301 5.60 13.97 7.91
CA LEU A 301 6.71 13.14 8.41
C LEU A 301 7.11 12.01 7.47
N THR A 302 6.66 12.03 6.20
CA THR A 302 6.94 10.95 5.24
C THR A 302 8.45 10.66 5.14
N GLY A 303 8.85 9.42 5.41
CA GLY A 303 10.25 8.98 5.35
C GLY A 303 11.19 9.56 6.41
N VAL A 304 10.67 10.26 7.43
CA VAL A 304 11.52 10.85 8.49
C VAL A 304 12.23 9.77 9.30
N GLN A 305 13.52 9.97 9.56
CA GLN A 305 14.34 9.10 10.39
C GLN A 305 14.43 9.65 11.82
N PHE A 306 13.79 8.97 12.76
CA PHE A 306 13.91 9.18 14.21
C PHE A 306 14.70 8.05 14.90
N GLY A 307 15.49 7.28 14.15
CA GLY A 307 16.25 6.15 14.69
C GLY A 307 17.14 6.58 15.87
N HIS A 308 17.15 5.80 16.95
CA HIS A 308 17.94 6.06 18.16
C HIS A 308 17.70 7.44 18.83
N CYS A 309 16.57 8.10 18.54
CA CYS A 309 16.24 9.39 19.16
C CYS A 309 15.71 9.26 20.59
N ARG A 310 15.85 10.33 21.38
CA ARG A 310 15.09 10.50 22.64
C ARG A 310 13.90 11.41 22.40
N LEU A 311 12.72 10.83 22.26
CA LEU A 311 11.44 11.48 21.95
C LEU A 311 10.46 11.41 23.15
N ASP A 312 10.97 11.26 24.37
CA ASP A 312 10.12 11.19 25.56
C ASP A 312 9.24 12.44 25.68
N GLY A 313 7.93 12.25 25.83
CA GLY A 313 6.93 13.31 25.91
C GLY A 313 6.67 14.08 24.60
N ALA A 314 7.20 13.61 23.46
CA ALA A 314 6.97 14.25 22.17
C ALA A 314 5.50 14.14 21.72
N GLN A 315 5.02 15.13 20.98
CA GLN A 315 3.63 15.20 20.49
C GLN A 315 3.58 15.01 18.98
N PHE A 316 2.76 14.08 18.51
CA PHE A 316 2.52 13.78 17.09
C PHE A 316 1.04 14.00 16.74
N ILE A 317 0.38 14.97 17.36
CA ILE A 317 -1.07 15.17 17.25
C ILE A 317 -1.42 15.62 15.82
N ASN A 318 -2.29 14.86 15.14
CA ASN A 318 -2.61 15.01 13.71
C ASN A 318 -1.37 15.00 12.78
N ALA A 319 -0.24 14.43 13.21
CA ALA A 319 0.91 14.25 12.33
C ALA A 319 0.62 13.16 11.30
N PHE A 320 1.15 13.29 10.08
CA PHE A 320 0.90 12.33 9.01
C PHE A 320 2.16 12.05 8.19
N GLY A 321 2.27 10.85 7.65
CA GLY A 321 3.34 10.49 6.73
C GLY A 321 3.63 8.99 6.73
N SER A 322 4.01 8.44 5.58
CA SER A 322 4.33 7.02 5.46
C SER A 322 5.82 6.75 5.67
N GLY A 323 6.18 5.57 6.18
CA GLY A 323 7.58 5.13 6.23
C GLY A 323 8.43 5.82 7.28
N VAL A 324 7.82 6.33 8.35
CA VAL A 324 8.53 6.99 9.47
C VAL A 324 9.31 5.94 10.27
N VAL A 325 10.54 6.25 10.67
CA VAL A 325 11.44 5.27 11.30
C VAL A 325 11.70 5.64 12.76
N PHE A 326 11.18 4.84 13.69
CA PHE A 326 11.34 4.97 15.14
C PHE A 326 12.23 3.87 15.75
N GLU A 327 13.04 3.19 14.93
CA GLU A 327 13.89 2.09 15.38
C GLU A 327 14.80 2.51 16.55
N GLN A 328 14.79 1.72 17.63
CA GLN A 328 15.58 1.97 18.85
C GLN A 328 15.33 3.34 19.51
N ALA A 329 14.25 4.04 19.16
CA ALA A 329 13.92 5.34 19.74
C ALA A 329 13.18 5.18 21.07
N SER A 330 13.36 6.16 21.97
CA SER A 330 12.61 6.24 23.22
C SER A 330 11.45 7.21 23.08
N LEU A 331 10.21 6.73 23.17
CA LEU A 331 8.98 7.51 22.96
C LEU A 331 8.07 7.47 24.19
N ASN A 332 8.66 7.40 25.39
CA ASN A 332 7.86 7.27 26.60
C ASN A 332 6.98 8.51 26.80
N ARG A 333 5.70 8.33 27.08
CA ARG A 333 4.70 9.41 27.22
C ARG A 333 4.49 10.25 25.97
N ALA A 334 4.90 9.75 24.80
CA ALA A 334 4.57 10.39 23.54
C ALA A 334 3.07 10.33 23.25
N GLN A 335 2.56 11.34 22.53
CA GLN A 335 1.14 11.50 22.22
C GLN A 335 0.91 11.32 20.72
N PHE A 336 -0.06 10.47 20.34
CA PHE A 336 -0.33 10.12 18.94
C PHE A 336 -1.76 10.39 18.49
N LYS A 337 -2.45 11.33 19.16
CA LYS A 337 -3.85 11.65 18.87
C LYS A 337 -4.06 11.97 17.37
N ASN A 338 -4.85 11.15 16.70
CA ASN A 338 -5.14 11.24 15.26
C ASN A 338 -3.89 11.21 14.35
N ALA A 339 -2.78 10.64 14.81
CA ALA A 339 -1.59 10.47 13.97
C ALA A 339 -1.83 9.36 12.93
N SER A 340 -1.43 9.60 11.68
CA SER A 340 -1.51 8.60 10.60
C SER A 340 -0.12 8.30 10.07
N LEU A 341 0.43 7.16 10.49
CA LEU A 341 1.83 6.79 10.22
C LEU A 341 1.93 5.40 9.56
N PRO A 342 1.32 5.18 8.39
CA PRO A 342 1.36 3.87 7.72
C PRO A 342 2.80 3.48 7.35
N SER A 343 3.08 2.18 7.34
CA SER A 343 4.40 1.63 6.97
C SER A 343 5.57 2.14 7.84
N SER A 344 5.29 2.67 9.03
CA SER A 344 6.33 3.09 9.98
C SER A 344 7.07 1.89 10.59
N ARG A 345 8.34 2.07 10.95
CA ARG A 345 9.20 1.03 11.54
C ARG A 345 9.47 1.30 13.01
N TRP A 346 9.26 0.30 13.87
CA TRP A 346 9.31 0.46 15.33
C TRP A 346 10.24 -0.51 16.06
N GLN A 347 11.11 -1.23 15.34
CA GLN A 347 11.95 -2.28 15.92
C GLN A 347 12.76 -1.76 17.12
N GLY A 348 12.55 -2.35 18.31
CA GLY A 348 13.24 -1.97 19.54
C GLY A 348 12.86 -0.60 20.12
N ALA A 349 11.78 0.02 19.63
CA ALA A 349 11.27 1.26 20.20
C ALA A 349 10.71 1.05 21.62
N GLN A 350 10.80 2.09 22.44
CA GLN A 350 10.26 2.11 23.81
C GLN A 350 9.01 2.99 23.86
N LEU A 351 7.87 2.43 24.26
CA LEU A 351 6.57 3.13 24.21
C LEU A 351 5.88 3.18 25.57
N LYS A 352 6.61 3.45 26.67
CA LYS A 352 6.00 3.46 28.00
C LYS A 352 5.21 4.75 28.28
N GLY A 353 3.95 4.59 28.62
CA GLY A 353 2.98 5.64 28.92
C GLY A 353 2.44 6.39 27.70
N ILE A 354 2.43 5.80 26.49
CA ILE A 354 1.88 6.48 25.31
C ILE A 354 0.39 6.79 25.48
N VAL A 355 -0.08 7.85 24.82
CA VAL A 355 -1.45 8.36 24.97
C VAL A 355 -2.09 8.63 23.60
N ASP A 356 -3.39 8.33 23.51
CA ASP A 356 -4.26 8.63 22.36
C ASP A 356 -3.77 8.05 21.02
N ALA A 357 -3.13 6.88 21.01
CA ALA A 357 -2.80 6.19 19.76
C ALA A 357 -4.08 5.70 19.04
N SER A 358 -4.14 5.86 17.72
CA SER A 358 -5.27 5.35 16.92
C SER A 358 -5.26 3.83 16.85
N LYS A 359 -6.41 3.21 16.51
CA LYS A 359 -6.49 1.76 16.32
C LYS A 359 -5.52 1.28 15.24
N GLU A 360 -5.41 2.03 14.14
CA GLU A 360 -4.52 1.73 13.02
C GLU A 360 -3.05 1.76 13.47
N LEU A 361 -2.67 2.75 14.28
CA LEU A 361 -1.32 2.83 14.81
C LEU A 361 -1.02 1.66 15.76
N LEU A 362 -1.96 1.30 16.64
CA LEU A 362 -1.83 0.16 17.54
C LEU A 362 -1.65 -1.16 16.77
N ILE A 363 -2.35 -1.34 15.65
CA ILE A 363 -2.16 -2.50 14.77
C ILE A 363 -0.77 -2.48 14.15
N ILE A 364 -0.34 -1.35 13.58
CA ILE A 364 1.00 -1.22 12.96
C ILE A 364 2.11 -1.54 13.94
N ILE A 365 2.05 -1.02 15.17
CA ILE A 365 3.10 -1.24 16.16
C ILE A 365 3.09 -2.68 16.69
N SER A 366 1.96 -3.40 16.63
CA SER A 366 1.84 -4.76 17.16
C SER A 366 2.69 -5.80 16.42
N ASP A 367 3.10 -5.51 15.19
CA ASP A 367 3.95 -6.38 14.37
C ASP A 367 5.44 -6.32 14.74
N PHE A 368 5.82 -5.43 15.67
CA PHE A 368 7.22 -5.20 16.05
C PHE A 368 7.51 -5.63 17.49
N ASP A 369 8.77 -6.01 17.75
CA ASP A 369 9.25 -6.29 19.10
C ASP A 369 9.48 -4.97 19.86
N ILE A 370 8.45 -4.54 20.58
CA ILE A 370 8.37 -3.24 21.26
C ILE A 370 8.28 -3.43 22.77
N GLN A 371 8.94 -2.52 23.51
CA GLN A 371 8.87 -2.48 24.96
C GLN A 371 7.64 -1.70 25.45
N LEU A 372 6.58 -2.42 25.83
CA LEU A 372 5.32 -1.88 26.39
C LEU A 372 5.20 -2.14 27.90
N SER A 373 4.43 -1.29 28.60
CA SER A 373 4.00 -1.59 29.97
C SER A 373 2.82 -2.58 29.99
N PRO A 374 2.54 -3.23 31.14
CA PRO A 374 1.44 -4.21 31.24
C PRO A 374 0.06 -3.66 30.87
N LYS A 375 -0.22 -2.39 31.19
CA LYS A 375 -1.48 -1.75 30.84
C LYS A 375 -1.61 -1.55 29.33
N GLU A 376 -0.56 -1.07 28.70
CA GLU A 376 -0.55 -0.78 27.25
C GLU A 376 -0.67 -2.05 26.43
N LYS A 377 -0.02 -3.13 26.90
CA LYS A 377 -0.20 -4.44 26.29
C LYS A 377 -1.66 -4.89 26.34
N ALA A 378 -2.34 -4.72 27.49
CA ALA A 378 -3.75 -5.08 27.63
C ALA A 378 -4.67 -4.23 26.73
N ASP A 379 -4.42 -2.91 26.66
CA ASP A 379 -5.18 -2.00 25.79
C ASP A 379 -4.99 -2.37 24.30
N MET A 380 -3.76 -2.72 23.90
CA MET A 380 -3.43 -3.18 22.54
C MET A 380 -4.05 -4.54 22.23
N ASP A 381 -3.96 -5.52 23.14
CA ASP A 381 -4.55 -6.84 22.98
C ASP A 381 -6.08 -6.77 22.78
N MET A 382 -6.76 -5.85 23.47
CA MET A 382 -8.19 -5.59 23.29
C MET A 382 -8.52 -5.06 21.88
N VAL A 383 -7.76 -4.07 21.38
CA VAL A 383 -7.94 -3.52 20.02
C VAL A 383 -7.67 -4.59 18.96
N LEU A 384 -6.63 -5.40 19.14
CA LEU A 384 -6.31 -6.49 18.22
C LEU A 384 -7.38 -7.58 18.21
N ALA A 385 -8.02 -7.87 19.35
CA ALA A 385 -9.13 -8.81 19.41
C ALA A 385 -10.35 -8.31 18.62
N GLU A 386 -10.70 -7.03 18.76
CA GLU A 386 -11.79 -6.40 18.01
C GLU A 386 -11.50 -6.42 16.49
N TYR A 387 -10.28 -6.05 16.08
CA TYR A 387 -9.86 -6.08 14.67
C TYR A 387 -9.91 -7.50 14.08
N LYS A 388 -9.43 -8.51 14.81
CA LYS A 388 -9.48 -9.90 14.35
C LYS A 388 -10.92 -10.40 14.17
N ALA A 389 -11.81 -10.07 15.10
CA ALA A 389 -13.22 -10.44 15.01
C ALA A 389 -13.90 -9.81 13.77
N GLU A 390 -13.60 -8.55 13.47
CA GLU A 390 -14.10 -7.87 12.27
C GLU A 390 -13.58 -8.53 10.97
N GLN A 391 -12.30 -8.91 10.93
CA GLN A 391 -11.72 -9.62 9.79
C GLN A 391 -12.31 -11.02 9.60
N GLU A 392 -12.60 -11.73 10.68
CA GLU A 392 -13.28 -13.03 10.63
C GLU A 392 -14.73 -12.90 10.14
N ALA A 393 -15.46 -11.89 10.62
CA ALA A 393 -16.83 -11.61 10.15
C ALA A 393 -16.86 -11.30 8.65
N LEU A 394 -15.89 -10.54 8.14
CA LEU A 394 -15.78 -10.24 6.71
C LEU A 394 -15.52 -11.50 5.87
N ARG A 395 -14.60 -12.37 6.32
CA ARG A 395 -14.31 -13.64 5.64
C ARG A 395 -15.52 -14.57 5.59
N GLU A 396 -16.29 -14.63 6.68
CA GLU A 396 -17.51 -15.45 6.71
C GLU A 396 -18.59 -14.87 5.77
N ALA A 397 -18.72 -13.55 5.70
CA ALA A 397 -19.61 -12.91 4.73
C ALA A 397 -19.23 -13.22 3.27
N GLU A 398 -17.93 -13.15 2.93
CA GLU A 398 -17.43 -13.54 1.61
C GLU A 398 -17.69 -15.02 1.30
N ARG A 399 -17.55 -15.90 2.30
CA ARG A 399 -17.83 -17.33 2.16
C ARG A 399 -19.31 -17.58 1.86
N LEU A 400 -20.21 -16.94 2.60
CA LEU A 400 -21.66 -17.07 2.39
C LEU A 400 -22.08 -16.54 1.01
N MET A 401 -21.47 -15.46 0.55
CA MET A 401 -21.73 -14.92 -0.79
C MET A 401 -21.36 -15.93 -1.89
N ARG A 402 -20.18 -16.55 -1.81
CA ARG A 402 -19.76 -17.58 -2.77
C ARG A 402 -20.65 -18.83 -2.73
N LEU A 403 -21.10 -19.23 -1.53
CA LEU A 403 -22.00 -20.36 -1.37
C LEU A 403 -23.33 -20.11 -2.09
N GLU A 404 -23.88 -18.90 -1.98
CA GLU A 404 -25.13 -18.55 -2.66
C GLU A 404 -24.96 -18.45 -4.18
N GLU A 405 -23.82 -17.93 -4.66
CA GLU A 405 -23.49 -17.97 -6.09
C GLU A 405 -23.42 -19.41 -6.63
N GLN A 406 -22.78 -20.33 -5.89
CA GLN A 406 -22.72 -21.74 -6.26
C GLN A 406 -24.13 -22.37 -6.31
N ARG A 407 -25.00 -22.02 -5.35
CA ARG A 407 -26.40 -22.49 -5.30
C ARG A 407 -27.21 -22.05 -6.50
N GLU A 408 -27.07 -20.80 -6.92
CA GLU A 408 -27.75 -20.27 -8.11
C GLU A 408 -27.32 -21.03 -9.38
N VAL A 409 -26.03 -21.31 -9.53
CA VAL A 409 -25.52 -22.12 -10.65
C VAL A 409 -26.11 -23.54 -10.60
N ILE A 410 -26.12 -24.18 -9.44
CA ILE A 410 -26.69 -25.52 -9.28
C ILE A 410 -28.19 -25.52 -9.61
N ARG A 411 -28.96 -24.54 -9.13
CA ARG A 411 -30.39 -24.40 -9.44
C ARG A 411 -30.64 -24.27 -10.94
N ALA A 412 -29.78 -23.56 -11.66
CA ALA A 412 -29.88 -23.38 -13.11
C ALA A 412 -29.51 -24.65 -13.91
N LEU A 413 -28.69 -25.54 -13.34
CA LEU A 413 -28.21 -26.77 -13.99
C LEU A 413 -28.98 -28.02 -13.61
N LEU A 414 -29.83 -27.95 -12.58
CA LEU A 414 -30.72 -29.05 -12.24
C LEU A 414 -31.62 -29.38 -13.43
N PRO A 415 -31.69 -30.65 -13.85
CA PRO A 415 -32.61 -31.04 -14.90
C PRO A 415 -34.05 -30.84 -14.43
N GLU A 416 -34.95 -30.60 -15.40
CA GLU A 416 -36.39 -30.70 -15.15
C GLU A 416 -36.72 -32.08 -14.57
N LYS A 417 -37.80 -32.14 -13.79
CA LYS A 417 -38.22 -33.36 -13.10
C LYS A 417 -39.60 -33.77 -13.55
N SER A 418 -39.81 -35.08 -13.68
CA SER A 418 -41.13 -35.66 -13.82
C SER A 418 -41.60 -36.16 -12.47
N PHE A 419 -42.82 -35.80 -12.07
CA PHE A 419 -43.47 -36.31 -10.87
C PHE A 419 -44.21 -37.60 -11.23
N LEU A 420 -43.87 -38.71 -10.56
CA LEU A 420 -44.48 -40.01 -10.78
C LEU A 420 -45.30 -40.40 -9.56
N GLU A 421 -46.58 -40.66 -9.80
CA GLU A 421 -47.51 -41.14 -8.77
C GLU A 421 -47.22 -42.60 -8.40
N ALA A 422 -47.71 -43.00 -7.22
CA ALA A 422 -47.74 -44.39 -6.79
C ALA A 422 -48.41 -45.27 -7.86
N ALA A 423 -47.82 -46.42 -8.16
CA ALA A 423 -48.23 -47.24 -9.29
C ALA A 423 -47.96 -48.73 -9.11
N GLU A 424 -48.71 -49.51 -9.89
CA GLU A 424 -48.45 -50.93 -10.14
C GLU A 424 -47.90 -51.08 -11.56
N PHE A 425 -46.85 -51.88 -11.73
CA PHE A 425 -46.34 -52.24 -13.06
C PHE A 425 -45.81 -53.67 -13.11
N ASP A 426 -45.64 -54.18 -14.34
CA ASP A 426 -45.01 -55.47 -14.59
C ASP A 426 -43.50 -55.28 -14.76
N MET A 427 -42.71 -55.79 -13.81
CA MET A 427 -41.24 -55.74 -13.82
C MET A 427 -40.68 -57.05 -14.37
N GLY A 428 -39.70 -56.96 -15.26
CA GLY A 428 -38.96 -58.06 -15.82
C GLY A 428 -39.49 -58.66 -17.12
N SER A 429 -38.69 -59.57 -17.65
CA SER A 429 -38.90 -60.21 -18.94
C SER A 429 -39.88 -61.39 -18.84
N ALA A 430 -40.70 -61.55 -19.89
CA ALA A 430 -41.56 -62.73 -20.00
C ALA A 430 -40.73 -64.01 -20.13
N GLU A 431 -41.34 -65.16 -19.82
CA GLU A 431 -40.67 -66.45 -19.97
C GLU A 431 -40.20 -66.66 -21.42
N GLY A 432 -38.93 -67.07 -21.60
CA GLY A 432 -38.30 -67.23 -22.92
C GLY A 432 -37.76 -65.95 -23.56
N MET A 433 -37.90 -64.78 -22.91
CA MET A 433 -37.33 -63.49 -23.33
C MET A 433 -36.28 -63.03 -22.30
N GLY A 434 -35.27 -62.27 -22.74
CA GLY A 434 -34.23 -61.72 -21.86
C GLY A 434 -33.33 -62.76 -21.18
N TYR A 435 -32.46 -62.29 -20.28
CA TYR A 435 -31.56 -63.14 -19.51
C TYR A 435 -32.28 -63.84 -18.33
N ALA A 436 -31.56 -64.70 -17.60
CA ALA A 436 -32.14 -65.50 -16.52
C ALA A 436 -32.49 -64.67 -15.27
N ASP A 437 -31.72 -63.62 -15.03
CA ASP A 437 -31.84 -62.66 -13.92
C ASP A 437 -32.88 -61.56 -14.17
N GLU A 438 -33.33 -61.41 -15.41
CA GLU A 438 -34.48 -60.57 -15.79
C GLU A 438 -35.83 -61.29 -15.63
N ARG A 439 -35.84 -62.57 -15.28
CA ARG A 439 -37.04 -63.42 -15.21
C ARG A 439 -37.33 -63.91 -13.79
N PRO A 440 -38.60 -64.17 -13.45
CA PRO A 440 -39.80 -63.98 -14.28
C PRO A 440 -40.30 -62.53 -14.26
N ARG A 441 -41.15 -62.19 -15.24
CA ARG A 441 -42.02 -61.03 -15.16
C ARG A 441 -42.96 -61.16 -13.96
N HIS A 442 -43.00 -60.13 -13.10
CA HIS A 442 -43.77 -60.14 -11.87
C HIS A 442 -44.35 -58.74 -11.55
N LYS A 443 -45.29 -58.68 -10.60
CA LYS A 443 -45.94 -57.43 -10.21
C LYS A 443 -45.11 -56.66 -9.19
N VAL A 444 -44.93 -55.37 -9.41
CA VAL A 444 -44.33 -54.47 -8.42
C VAL A 444 -45.30 -53.34 -8.10
N TYR A 445 -45.43 -53.05 -6.81
CA TYR A 445 -46.23 -51.97 -6.27
C TYR A 445 -45.29 -50.93 -5.66
N LEU A 446 -45.32 -49.71 -6.18
CA LEU A 446 -44.70 -48.53 -5.59
C LEU A 446 -45.80 -47.72 -4.91
N ASP A 447 -45.86 -47.71 -3.57
CA ASP A 447 -46.96 -47.07 -2.82
C ASP A 447 -46.73 -45.59 -2.48
N TYR A 448 -45.63 -45.03 -2.96
CA TYR A 448 -45.24 -43.64 -2.78
C TYR A 448 -45.01 -42.96 -4.13
N SER A 449 -45.07 -41.64 -4.12
CA SER A 449 -44.75 -40.81 -5.29
C SER A 449 -43.34 -40.23 -5.14
N PHE A 450 -42.65 -40.03 -6.27
CA PHE A 450 -41.32 -39.45 -6.28
C PHE A 450 -41.10 -38.60 -7.52
N GLU A 451 -40.11 -37.70 -7.45
CA GLU A 451 -39.63 -36.93 -8.59
C GLU A 451 -38.42 -37.64 -9.20
N VAL A 452 -38.35 -37.70 -10.52
CA VAL A 452 -37.19 -38.23 -11.26
C VAL A 452 -36.67 -37.17 -12.21
N ALA A 453 -35.34 -37.00 -12.24
CA ALA A 453 -34.67 -36.14 -13.22
C ALA A 453 -34.95 -36.64 -14.64
N GLN A 454 -35.34 -35.73 -15.54
CA GLN A 454 -35.65 -36.06 -16.95
C GLN A 454 -34.43 -36.57 -17.72
N THR A 455 -33.22 -36.21 -17.29
CA THR A 455 -31.96 -36.65 -17.90
C THR A 455 -31.04 -37.32 -16.87
N GLN A 456 -30.01 -37.99 -17.37
CA GLN A 456 -28.82 -38.31 -16.57
C GLN A 456 -28.20 -37.02 -16.00
N VAL A 457 -27.50 -37.13 -14.88
CA VAL A 457 -26.75 -36.00 -14.30
C VAL A 457 -25.67 -35.57 -15.28
N THR A 458 -25.61 -34.30 -15.60
CA THR A 458 -24.61 -33.76 -16.53
C THR A 458 -23.27 -33.52 -15.84
N GLN A 459 -22.21 -33.46 -16.63
CA GLN A 459 -20.88 -33.07 -16.16
C GLN A 459 -20.90 -31.68 -15.52
N GLY A 460 -21.65 -30.73 -16.10
CA GLY A 460 -21.75 -29.39 -15.55
C GLY A 460 -22.40 -29.32 -14.18
N LEU A 461 -23.50 -30.07 -13.98
CA LEU A 461 -24.13 -30.17 -12.66
C LEU A 461 -23.21 -30.86 -11.65
N TYR A 462 -22.54 -31.94 -12.05
CA TYR A 462 -21.58 -32.63 -11.18
C TYR A 462 -20.44 -31.71 -10.74
N GLU A 463 -19.83 -31.00 -11.69
CA GLU A 463 -18.73 -30.07 -11.44
C GLU A 463 -19.15 -28.91 -10.54
N ALA A 464 -20.35 -28.35 -10.74
CA ALA A 464 -20.89 -27.29 -9.90
C ALA A 464 -21.12 -27.72 -8.44
N VAL A 465 -21.41 -28.99 -8.18
CA VAL A 465 -21.65 -29.54 -6.83
C VAL A 465 -20.33 -29.98 -6.17
N MET A 466 -19.49 -30.70 -6.91
CA MET A 466 -18.33 -31.41 -6.36
C MET A 466 -17.01 -30.64 -6.52
N ASN A 467 -17.01 -29.54 -7.29
CA ASN A 467 -15.81 -28.78 -7.65
C ASN A 467 -14.72 -29.61 -8.35
N ASN A 468 -15.11 -30.70 -9.02
CA ASN A 468 -14.27 -31.51 -9.90
C ASN A 468 -15.13 -32.21 -10.95
N ASN A 469 -14.49 -32.78 -11.98
CA ASN A 469 -15.17 -33.58 -13.00
C ASN A 469 -14.36 -34.86 -13.27
N PRO A 470 -14.86 -36.06 -12.93
CA PRO A 470 -14.15 -37.32 -13.10
C PRO A 470 -14.30 -37.92 -14.51
N SER A 471 -15.18 -37.36 -15.34
CA SER A 471 -15.57 -37.94 -16.62
C SER A 471 -14.38 -38.15 -17.56
N HIS A 472 -14.32 -39.28 -18.25
CA HIS A 472 -13.37 -39.53 -19.32
C HIS A 472 -13.53 -38.58 -20.51
N PHE A 473 -14.76 -38.24 -20.91
CA PHE A 473 -15.09 -37.45 -22.09
C PHE A 473 -15.20 -35.94 -21.77
N GLN A 474 -14.05 -35.27 -21.70
CA GLN A 474 -13.89 -33.83 -21.43
C GLN A 474 -12.94 -33.17 -22.44
N GLY A 475 -13.05 -31.84 -22.64
CA GLY A 475 -12.03 -30.98 -23.27
C GLY A 475 -11.48 -31.47 -24.62
N ASP A 476 -10.14 -31.52 -24.75
CA ASP A 476 -9.34 -31.88 -25.96
C ASP A 476 -9.69 -33.24 -26.61
N LYS A 477 -10.55 -34.04 -25.97
CA LYS A 477 -11.04 -35.33 -26.49
C LYS A 477 -12.34 -35.20 -27.29
N LEU A 478 -12.91 -34.00 -27.35
CA LEU A 478 -14.10 -33.67 -28.12
C LEU A 478 -13.74 -32.68 -29.23
N GLU A 479 -14.55 -32.60 -30.29
CA GLU A 479 -14.40 -31.55 -31.30
C GLU A 479 -14.72 -30.16 -30.69
N GLU A 480 -14.02 -29.11 -31.14
CA GLU A 480 -14.08 -27.76 -30.56
C GLU A 480 -15.50 -27.15 -30.44
N SER A 481 -16.47 -27.66 -31.19
CA SER A 481 -17.86 -27.17 -31.18
C SER A 481 -18.79 -27.87 -30.17
N GLU A 482 -18.35 -28.93 -29.49
CA GLU A 482 -19.20 -29.68 -28.56
C GLU A 482 -18.87 -29.40 -27.10
N SER A 483 -19.86 -28.87 -26.36
CA SER A 483 -19.72 -28.63 -24.93
C SER A 483 -19.83 -29.96 -24.16
N TYR A 484 -18.77 -30.36 -23.46
CA TYR A 484 -18.82 -31.50 -22.55
C TYR A 484 -19.82 -31.29 -21.40
N TYR A 485 -20.15 -30.04 -21.13
CA TYR A 485 -20.95 -29.61 -19.98
C TYR A 485 -22.36 -30.20 -19.96
N GLU A 486 -22.96 -30.46 -21.13
CA GLU A 486 -24.30 -31.07 -21.30
C GLU A 486 -24.27 -32.60 -21.39
N ARG A 487 -23.08 -33.23 -21.41
CA ARG A 487 -22.94 -34.69 -21.47
C ARG A 487 -23.19 -35.30 -20.09
N PRO A 488 -23.60 -36.58 -19.99
CA PRO A 488 -23.70 -37.22 -18.69
C PRO A 488 -22.33 -37.28 -18.01
N VAL A 489 -22.31 -37.07 -16.70
CA VAL A 489 -21.14 -37.39 -15.89
C VAL A 489 -20.94 -38.90 -15.88
N GLU A 490 -19.69 -39.34 -16.07
CA GLU A 490 -19.31 -40.74 -15.99
C GLU A 490 -18.00 -40.93 -15.21
N SER A 491 -17.54 -42.18 -15.10
CA SER A 491 -16.38 -42.55 -14.30
C SER A 491 -16.61 -42.30 -12.80
N LEU A 492 -17.82 -42.63 -12.33
CA LEU A 492 -18.23 -42.53 -10.93
C LEU A 492 -18.35 -43.91 -10.30
N SER A 493 -17.77 -44.09 -9.10
CA SER A 493 -18.13 -45.22 -8.24
C SER A 493 -19.52 -45.03 -7.66
N TRP A 494 -20.11 -46.11 -7.13
CA TRP A 494 -21.40 -46.02 -6.44
C TRP A 494 -21.33 -45.03 -5.27
N PHE A 495 -20.24 -45.06 -4.50
CA PHE A 495 -20.02 -44.12 -3.39
C PHE A 495 -19.91 -42.66 -3.84
N ASP A 496 -19.30 -42.39 -5.01
CA ASP A 496 -19.21 -41.02 -5.54
C ASP A 496 -20.59 -40.50 -5.93
N ALA A 497 -21.44 -41.37 -6.47
CA ALA A 497 -22.82 -41.03 -6.79
C ALA A 497 -23.65 -40.71 -5.52
N LEU A 498 -23.48 -41.46 -4.43
CA LEU A 498 -24.13 -41.16 -3.15
C LEU A 498 -23.64 -39.86 -2.53
N ARG A 499 -22.31 -39.62 -2.54
CA ARG A 499 -21.72 -38.38 -2.03
C ARG A 499 -22.20 -37.17 -2.81
N PHE A 500 -22.30 -37.29 -4.13
CA PHE A 500 -22.89 -36.26 -4.98
C PHE A 500 -24.35 -35.97 -4.60
N CYS A 501 -25.17 -37.00 -4.38
CA CYS A 501 -26.56 -36.84 -3.95
C CYS A 501 -26.68 -36.08 -2.62
N ASN A 502 -25.86 -36.42 -1.63
CA ASN A 502 -25.81 -35.71 -0.35
C ASN A 502 -25.32 -34.27 -0.50
N GLN A 503 -24.20 -34.06 -1.20
CA GLN A 503 -23.62 -32.74 -1.40
C GLN A 503 -24.59 -31.80 -2.14
N LEU A 504 -25.28 -32.31 -3.16
CA LEU A 504 -26.34 -31.58 -3.86
C LEU A 504 -27.50 -31.24 -2.92
N SER A 505 -27.90 -32.17 -2.06
CA SER A 505 -28.97 -31.94 -1.07
C SER A 505 -28.56 -30.86 -0.07
N GLU A 506 -27.37 -30.94 0.51
CA GLU A 506 -26.86 -29.97 1.48
C GLU A 506 -26.71 -28.56 0.87
N LEU A 507 -26.18 -28.47 -0.35
CA LEU A 507 -26.07 -27.19 -1.06
C LEU A 507 -27.45 -26.57 -1.31
N LEU A 508 -28.48 -27.39 -1.52
CA LEU A 508 -29.86 -26.93 -1.73
C LEU A 508 -30.69 -26.90 -0.43
N GLU A 509 -30.06 -27.02 0.73
CA GLU A 509 -30.71 -26.96 2.05
C GLU A 509 -31.78 -28.05 2.24
N LEU A 510 -31.53 -29.24 1.70
CA LEU A 510 -32.33 -30.46 1.86
C LEU A 510 -31.61 -31.46 2.78
N GLU A 511 -32.38 -32.40 3.32
CA GLU A 511 -31.84 -33.48 4.15
C GLU A 511 -31.09 -34.50 3.27
N SER A 512 -29.85 -34.84 3.64
CA SER A 512 -29.06 -35.88 2.97
C SER A 512 -29.74 -37.24 3.07
N ALA A 513 -29.88 -37.93 1.93
CA ALA A 513 -30.53 -39.24 1.87
C ALA A 513 -29.67 -40.37 2.43
N TYR A 514 -28.35 -40.16 2.58
CA TYR A 514 -27.44 -41.23 2.99
C TYR A 514 -26.59 -40.82 4.19
N GLU A 515 -26.44 -41.73 5.14
CA GLU A 515 -25.37 -41.70 6.13
C GLU A 515 -24.26 -42.62 5.63
N ILE A 516 -23.10 -42.05 5.27
CA ILE A 516 -21.98 -42.78 4.67
C ILE A 516 -20.85 -42.87 5.68
N SER A 517 -20.47 -44.10 6.04
CA SER A 517 -19.30 -44.40 6.88
C SER A 517 -18.28 -45.23 6.10
N ALA A 518 -17.13 -45.55 6.70
CA ALA A 518 -16.08 -46.33 6.02
C ALA A 518 -16.54 -47.73 5.60
N ASP A 519 -17.42 -48.37 6.38
CA ASP A 519 -17.78 -49.78 6.21
C ASP A 519 -19.27 -49.99 5.86
N GLN A 520 -20.10 -48.94 5.97
CA GLN A 520 -21.55 -49.03 5.84
C GLN A 520 -22.17 -47.77 5.22
N VAL A 521 -23.23 -47.98 4.44
CA VAL A 521 -24.14 -46.95 3.94
C VAL A 521 -25.53 -47.23 4.49
N ARG A 522 -26.11 -46.25 5.17
CA ARG A 522 -27.50 -46.29 5.64
C ARG A 522 -28.34 -45.31 4.84
N TRP A 523 -29.43 -45.80 4.28
CA TRP A 523 -30.40 -44.97 3.58
C TRP A 523 -31.39 -44.36 4.58
N VAL A 524 -31.39 -43.03 4.67
CA VAL A 524 -32.38 -42.23 5.40
C VAL A 524 -33.59 -42.05 4.49
N ASN A 525 -34.45 -43.06 4.46
CA ASN A 525 -35.60 -43.12 3.56
C ASN A 525 -36.64 -42.01 3.79
N SER A 526 -36.64 -41.36 4.96
CA SER A 526 -37.49 -40.20 5.26
C SER A 526 -36.97 -38.87 4.69
N ALA A 527 -35.71 -38.81 4.24
CA ALA A 527 -35.09 -37.57 3.79
C ALA A 527 -35.76 -37.04 2.52
N ASN A 528 -35.85 -35.72 2.42
CA ASN A 528 -36.43 -35.03 1.27
C ASN A 528 -35.41 -34.68 0.16
N GLY A 529 -34.14 -35.03 0.36
CA GLY A 529 -33.05 -34.77 -0.57
C GLY A 529 -33.02 -35.69 -1.80
N TYR A 530 -31.97 -35.51 -2.59
CA TYR A 530 -31.69 -36.31 -3.77
C TYR A 530 -31.05 -37.64 -3.40
N ARG A 531 -31.33 -38.66 -4.22
CA ARG A 531 -30.84 -40.03 -4.04
C ARG A 531 -30.76 -40.74 -5.40
N LEU A 532 -30.11 -41.90 -5.39
CA LEU A 532 -30.19 -42.86 -6.50
C LEU A 532 -31.57 -43.52 -6.53
N PRO A 533 -32.07 -43.89 -7.72
CA PRO A 533 -33.28 -44.71 -7.84
C PRO A 533 -33.03 -46.11 -7.28
N THR A 534 -34.09 -46.73 -6.78
CA THR A 534 -34.11 -48.19 -6.63
C THR A 534 -34.19 -48.83 -8.02
N GLU A 535 -33.81 -50.11 -8.13
CA GLU A 535 -33.92 -50.84 -9.39
C GLU A 535 -35.37 -50.87 -9.90
N ALA A 536 -36.33 -51.00 -8.99
CA ALA A 536 -37.75 -51.01 -9.32
C ALA A 536 -38.27 -49.64 -9.76
N GLU A 537 -37.87 -48.55 -9.09
CA GLU A 537 -38.16 -47.19 -9.56
C GLU A 537 -37.60 -46.96 -10.95
N TRP A 538 -36.37 -47.42 -11.19
CA TRP A 538 -35.69 -47.26 -12.46
C TRP A 538 -36.45 -47.95 -13.60
N GLU A 539 -36.80 -49.22 -13.44
CA GLU A 539 -37.51 -49.95 -14.49
C GLU A 539 -38.92 -49.39 -14.71
N TYR A 540 -39.62 -48.98 -13.64
CA TYR A 540 -40.93 -48.35 -13.73
C TYR A 540 -40.89 -47.11 -14.62
N PHE A 541 -39.99 -46.18 -14.33
CA PHE A 541 -39.94 -44.93 -15.07
C PHE A 541 -39.40 -45.12 -16.48
N ALA A 542 -38.54 -46.12 -16.72
CA ALA A 542 -37.99 -46.41 -18.05
C ALA A 542 -39.05 -47.07 -18.95
N ALA A 543 -39.85 -47.99 -18.40
CA ALA A 543 -40.96 -48.65 -19.10
C ALA A 543 -42.11 -47.69 -19.44
N ALA A 544 -42.43 -46.75 -18.53
CA ALA A 544 -43.44 -45.69 -18.74
C ALA A 544 -44.79 -46.20 -19.28
N HIS A 545 -45.26 -47.33 -18.72
CA HIS A 545 -46.49 -48.05 -19.10
C HIS A 545 -46.51 -48.61 -20.54
N GLU A 546 -45.37 -48.69 -21.19
CA GLU A 546 -45.21 -49.34 -22.49
C GLU A 546 -44.54 -50.71 -22.34
N SER A 547 -44.78 -51.59 -23.32
CA SER A 547 -44.15 -52.91 -23.40
C SER A 547 -42.99 -52.93 -24.39
N SER A 548 -42.50 -51.76 -24.81
CA SER A 548 -41.44 -51.65 -25.80
C SER A 548 -40.11 -52.14 -25.25
N SER A 549 -39.27 -52.70 -26.13
CA SER A 549 -37.97 -53.23 -25.71
C SER A 549 -37.04 -52.14 -25.15
N TYR A 550 -37.13 -50.93 -25.71
CA TYR A 550 -36.38 -49.74 -25.29
C TYR A 550 -37.35 -48.67 -24.77
N ALA A 551 -36.84 -47.72 -23.98
CA ALA A 551 -37.68 -46.70 -23.35
C ALA A 551 -38.31 -45.76 -24.41
N GLY A 552 -39.58 -45.98 -24.76
CA GLY A 552 -40.32 -45.18 -25.74
C GLY A 552 -40.23 -45.61 -27.21
N SER A 553 -39.56 -46.73 -27.53
CA SER A 553 -39.51 -47.29 -28.90
C SER A 553 -39.13 -48.78 -28.94
N GLU A 554 -39.52 -49.47 -30.00
CA GLU A 554 -38.98 -50.81 -30.34
C GLU A 554 -37.68 -50.72 -31.15
N ASN A 555 -37.31 -49.50 -31.60
CA ASN A 555 -36.09 -49.24 -32.34
C ASN A 555 -35.09 -48.50 -31.43
N ALA A 556 -33.95 -49.14 -31.14
CA ALA A 556 -32.91 -48.58 -30.27
C ALA A 556 -32.38 -47.23 -30.78
N ASP A 557 -32.20 -47.06 -32.09
CA ASP A 557 -31.61 -45.84 -32.66
C ASP A 557 -32.46 -44.57 -32.49
N GLU A 558 -33.75 -44.72 -32.15
CA GLU A 558 -34.63 -43.57 -31.89
C GLU A 558 -34.47 -43.00 -30.48
N VAL A 559 -33.96 -43.81 -29.56
CA VAL A 559 -34.00 -43.55 -28.11
C VAL A 559 -32.66 -43.77 -27.40
N ALA A 560 -31.68 -44.42 -28.05
CA ALA A 560 -30.43 -44.84 -27.44
C ALA A 560 -29.16 -44.49 -28.22
N TRP A 561 -28.21 -43.89 -27.49
CA TRP A 561 -26.80 -43.85 -27.86
C TRP A 561 -26.12 -45.16 -27.38
N HIS A 562 -25.93 -46.11 -28.29
CA HIS A 562 -25.31 -47.42 -28.06
C HIS A 562 -24.10 -47.61 -28.98
N GLY A 563 -23.39 -48.73 -28.92
CA GLY A 563 -22.12 -48.96 -29.60
C GLY A 563 -22.04 -48.47 -31.06
N GLU A 564 -23.07 -48.75 -31.87
CA GLU A 564 -23.09 -48.32 -33.27
C GLU A 564 -23.52 -46.86 -33.45
N SER A 565 -24.53 -46.39 -32.69
CA SER A 565 -25.08 -45.04 -32.83
C SER A 565 -24.25 -43.95 -32.14
N ALA A 566 -23.51 -44.30 -31.09
CA ALA A 566 -22.79 -43.36 -30.24
C ALA A 566 -21.35 -43.06 -30.71
N LEU A 567 -20.82 -43.83 -31.67
CA LEU A 567 -19.49 -43.63 -32.27
C LEU A 567 -18.34 -43.60 -31.25
N GLY A 568 -18.49 -44.34 -30.15
CA GLY A 568 -17.43 -44.52 -29.17
C GLY A 568 -17.29 -43.39 -28.14
N ILE A 569 -18.28 -42.50 -28.02
CA ILE A 569 -18.30 -41.41 -27.05
C ILE A 569 -19.70 -41.26 -26.41
N THR A 570 -19.78 -40.62 -25.24
CA THR A 570 -21.07 -40.14 -24.70
C THR A 570 -21.70 -39.09 -25.61
N HIS A 571 -22.94 -38.68 -25.37
CA HIS A 571 -23.58 -37.58 -26.09
C HIS A 571 -24.27 -36.62 -25.12
N PRO A 572 -24.47 -35.34 -25.49
CA PRO A 572 -25.29 -34.43 -24.70
C PRO A 572 -26.65 -35.05 -24.39
N VAL A 573 -27.15 -34.85 -23.17
CA VAL A 573 -28.43 -35.43 -22.74
C VAL A 573 -29.61 -34.87 -23.55
N ALA A 574 -30.70 -35.63 -23.61
CA ALA A 574 -31.96 -35.22 -24.24
C ALA A 574 -31.85 -34.85 -25.73
N LYS A 575 -30.99 -35.54 -26.50
CA LYS A 575 -30.89 -35.38 -27.97
C LYS A 575 -31.66 -36.42 -28.77
N LEU A 576 -32.12 -37.50 -28.14
CA LEU A 576 -32.98 -38.53 -28.72
C LEU A 576 -34.41 -38.44 -28.17
N LYS A 577 -35.31 -39.31 -28.62
CA LYS A 577 -36.72 -39.28 -28.24
C LYS A 577 -36.91 -39.69 -26.77
N ALA A 578 -37.70 -38.93 -26.01
CA ALA A 578 -38.11 -39.31 -24.66
C ALA A 578 -39.18 -40.42 -24.65
N ASN A 579 -39.29 -41.11 -23.53
CA ASN A 579 -40.41 -42.00 -23.25
C ASN A 579 -41.68 -41.21 -22.85
N PRO A 580 -42.86 -41.86 -22.67
CA PRO A 580 -44.11 -41.20 -22.30
C PRO A 580 -44.11 -40.38 -21.00
N PHE A 581 -43.17 -40.63 -20.08
CA PHE A 581 -42.98 -39.83 -18.87
C PHE A 581 -42.08 -38.61 -19.07
N GLY A 582 -41.63 -38.35 -20.31
CA GLY A 582 -40.74 -37.25 -20.64
C GLY A 582 -39.29 -37.49 -20.20
N LEU A 583 -38.89 -38.76 -20.00
CA LEU A 583 -37.53 -39.11 -19.63
C LEU A 583 -36.71 -39.47 -20.85
N TYR A 584 -35.51 -38.91 -20.92
CA TYR A 584 -34.54 -39.12 -21.99
C TYR A 584 -33.42 -40.04 -21.53
N ASP A 585 -32.77 -40.72 -22.48
CA ASP A 585 -31.56 -41.51 -22.22
C ASP A 585 -31.76 -42.66 -21.21
N CYS A 586 -33.00 -43.12 -21.01
CA CYS A 586 -33.29 -44.36 -20.25
C CYS A 586 -32.95 -45.64 -21.04
N SER A 587 -32.40 -45.50 -22.24
CA SER A 587 -31.76 -46.54 -23.04
C SER A 587 -30.49 -45.91 -23.63
N GLY A 588 -29.30 -46.39 -23.31
CA GLY A 588 -28.02 -45.91 -23.82
C GLY A 588 -27.42 -44.69 -23.11
N ASN A 589 -26.41 -44.10 -23.76
CA ASN A 589 -25.51 -43.05 -23.26
C ASN A 589 -24.63 -43.54 -22.11
N VAL A 590 -25.11 -43.60 -20.86
CA VAL A 590 -24.36 -44.21 -19.74
C VAL A 590 -25.27 -45.10 -18.90
N TRP A 591 -24.69 -46.15 -18.32
CA TRP A 591 -25.32 -46.95 -17.30
C TRP A 591 -25.64 -46.06 -16.10
N GLU A 592 -26.81 -46.24 -15.50
CA GLU A 592 -27.26 -45.47 -14.34
C GLU A 592 -27.19 -46.34 -13.09
N TRP A 593 -26.41 -45.91 -12.09
CA TRP A 593 -26.35 -46.58 -10.78
C TRP A 593 -27.72 -46.59 -10.10
N CYS A 594 -28.13 -47.77 -9.62
CA CYS A 594 -29.24 -47.93 -8.68
C CYS A 594 -28.73 -48.12 -7.25
N PHE A 595 -29.58 -47.91 -6.25
CA PHE A 595 -29.24 -48.15 -4.85
C PHE A 595 -29.06 -49.65 -4.55
N ASP A 596 -29.82 -50.49 -5.23
CA ASP A 596 -29.90 -51.94 -5.04
C ASP A 596 -28.55 -52.66 -5.17
N GLN A 597 -28.33 -53.59 -4.26
CA GLN A 597 -27.33 -54.64 -4.35
C GLN A 597 -27.76 -55.65 -5.43
N TRP A 598 -26.84 -56.03 -6.32
CA TRP A 598 -27.18 -56.97 -7.38
C TRP A 598 -27.35 -58.39 -6.86
N HIS A 599 -28.40 -59.08 -7.32
CA HIS A 599 -28.61 -60.50 -7.07
C HIS A 599 -29.33 -61.18 -8.25
N ALA A 600 -28.74 -62.30 -8.72
CA ALA A 600 -29.24 -63.05 -9.87
C ALA A 600 -30.66 -63.62 -9.70
N GLN A 601 -31.11 -63.90 -8.47
CA GLN A 601 -32.43 -64.48 -8.19
C GLN A 601 -33.43 -63.46 -7.64
N ALA A 602 -33.11 -62.16 -7.60
CA ALA A 602 -34.00 -61.13 -7.03
C ALA A 602 -35.42 -61.22 -7.60
N TYR A 603 -35.56 -61.35 -8.92
CA TYR A 603 -36.89 -61.40 -9.57
C TYR A 603 -37.64 -62.71 -9.28
N GLN A 604 -36.92 -63.82 -9.07
CA GLN A 604 -37.53 -65.11 -8.69
C GLN A 604 -38.13 -65.03 -7.28
N GLU A 605 -37.48 -64.31 -6.37
CA GLU A 605 -37.99 -64.09 -5.02
C GLU A 605 -39.21 -63.16 -4.98
N HIS A 606 -39.38 -62.32 -6.02
CA HIS A 606 -40.52 -61.43 -6.19
C HIS A 606 -41.59 -61.98 -7.14
N ALA A 607 -41.52 -63.27 -7.52
CA ALA A 607 -42.42 -63.86 -8.52
C ALA A 607 -43.91 -63.78 -8.17
N GLU A 608 -44.27 -63.73 -6.88
CA GLU A 608 -45.66 -63.57 -6.40
C GLU A 608 -46.09 -62.09 -6.27
N GLY A 609 -45.19 -61.16 -6.57
CA GLY A 609 -45.34 -59.72 -6.46
C GLY A 609 -44.60 -59.13 -5.26
N ALA A 610 -44.18 -57.88 -5.37
CA ALA A 610 -43.42 -57.18 -4.32
C ALA A 610 -43.87 -55.73 -4.12
N LEU A 611 -43.91 -55.29 -2.86
CA LEU A 611 -44.16 -53.90 -2.45
C LEU A 611 -42.83 -53.21 -2.20
N ASN A 612 -42.57 -52.09 -2.88
CA ASN A 612 -41.36 -51.27 -2.77
C ASN A 612 -40.05 -52.09 -2.70
N PRO A 613 -39.80 -53.05 -3.62
CA PRO A 613 -38.67 -53.96 -3.50
C PRO A 613 -37.34 -53.19 -3.61
N VAL A 614 -36.46 -53.42 -2.64
CA VAL A 614 -35.08 -52.91 -2.62
C VAL A 614 -34.18 -53.97 -2.02
N CYS A 615 -33.07 -54.31 -2.68
CA CYS A 615 -32.09 -55.26 -2.18
C CYS A 615 -30.94 -54.55 -1.45
N THR A 616 -30.88 -54.63 -0.11
CA THR A 616 -29.85 -53.95 0.71
C THR A 616 -28.94 -54.87 1.52
N ASP A 617 -29.40 -56.08 1.89
CA ASP A 617 -28.86 -56.84 3.02
C ASP A 617 -28.46 -58.30 2.70
N ARG A 618 -27.83 -58.56 1.56
CA ARG A 618 -27.24 -59.89 1.31
C ARG A 618 -25.83 -59.98 1.87
N VAL A 619 -25.65 -60.93 2.80
CA VAL A 619 -24.34 -61.37 3.29
C VAL A 619 -23.60 -62.05 2.15
N PHE A 620 -22.51 -61.44 1.69
CA PHE A 620 -21.63 -62.07 0.71
C PHE A 620 -20.66 -63.04 1.37
N ASP A 621 -20.17 -63.96 0.55
CA ASP A 621 -18.93 -64.70 0.83
C ASP A 621 -17.77 -63.67 0.85
N ASP A 622 -16.93 -63.68 1.89
CA ASP A 622 -15.86 -62.68 2.10
C ASP A 622 -14.87 -62.57 0.90
N ASP A 623 -14.90 -63.53 -0.01
CA ASP A 623 -14.03 -63.64 -1.19
C ASP A 623 -14.56 -62.99 -2.48
N LYS A 624 -15.75 -62.35 -2.48
CA LYS A 624 -16.31 -61.69 -3.69
C LYS A 624 -16.62 -60.20 -3.49
N PRO A 625 -16.35 -59.35 -4.50
CA PRO A 625 -16.68 -57.92 -4.42
C PRO A 625 -18.20 -57.72 -4.36
N ARG A 626 -18.61 -56.70 -3.60
CA ARG A 626 -20.01 -56.28 -3.52
C ARG A 626 -20.42 -55.59 -4.82
N GLU A 627 -21.42 -56.12 -5.51
CA GLU A 627 -21.91 -55.56 -6.76
C GLU A 627 -23.23 -54.80 -6.57
N ARG A 628 -23.39 -53.71 -7.31
CA ARG A 628 -24.59 -52.88 -7.36
C ARG A 628 -25.24 -52.96 -8.73
N VAL A 629 -26.55 -52.80 -8.76
CA VAL A 629 -27.31 -52.79 -10.01
C VAL A 629 -27.00 -51.50 -10.77
N ALA A 630 -26.77 -51.63 -12.07
CA ALA A 630 -26.79 -50.52 -13.02
C ALA A 630 -27.73 -50.82 -14.18
N ARG A 631 -28.41 -49.79 -14.70
CA ARG A 631 -29.49 -49.96 -15.69
C ARG A 631 -29.32 -49.05 -16.91
N GLY A 632 -30.01 -49.37 -17.99
CA GLY A 632 -30.16 -48.50 -19.16
C GLY A 632 -29.20 -48.73 -20.32
N GLY A 633 -28.07 -49.39 -20.13
CA GLY A 633 -27.07 -49.54 -21.20
C GLY A 633 -26.15 -48.32 -21.31
N SER A 634 -25.22 -48.33 -22.27
CA SER A 634 -24.28 -47.23 -22.47
C SER A 634 -23.85 -47.09 -23.93
N TRP A 635 -23.14 -46.01 -24.25
CA TRP A 635 -22.55 -45.71 -25.55
C TRP A 635 -21.62 -46.80 -26.10
N PHE A 636 -21.11 -47.69 -25.25
CA PHE A 636 -20.16 -48.74 -25.65
C PHE A 636 -20.83 -50.10 -25.91
N GLY A 637 -21.99 -50.35 -25.32
CA GLY A 637 -22.66 -51.66 -25.34
C GLY A 637 -23.44 -51.94 -26.62
N GLU A 638 -23.75 -53.21 -26.89
CA GLU A 638 -24.71 -53.58 -27.94
C GLU A 638 -26.12 -53.10 -27.57
N SER A 639 -26.98 -52.89 -28.57
CA SER A 639 -28.35 -52.40 -28.33
C SER A 639 -29.13 -53.29 -27.36
N ASP A 640 -28.91 -54.62 -27.34
CA ASP A 640 -29.59 -55.55 -26.40
C ASP A 640 -29.37 -55.18 -24.91
N GLN A 641 -28.22 -54.57 -24.59
CA GLN A 641 -27.90 -54.11 -23.24
C GLN A 641 -28.65 -52.84 -22.84
N CYS A 642 -29.28 -52.15 -23.81
CA CYS A 642 -30.07 -50.94 -23.58
C CYS A 642 -31.55 -51.23 -23.36
N ARG A 643 -31.96 -52.51 -23.32
CA ARG A 643 -33.35 -52.89 -23.05
C ARG A 643 -33.76 -52.46 -21.64
N VAL A 644 -35.01 -52.05 -21.48
CA VAL A 644 -35.59 -51.59 -20.20
C VAL A 644 -35.42 -52.65 -19.09
N THR A 645 -35.52 -53.93 -19.43
CA THR A 645 -35.42 -55.05 -18.48
C THR A 645 -33.99 -55.55 -18.24
N TYR A 646 -33.00 -55.10 -19.00
CA TYR A 646 -31.62 -55.59 -18.87
C TYR A 646 -31.04 -55.13 -17.53
N ARG A 647 -30.41 -56.07 -16.80
CA ARG A 647 -29.79 -55.83 -15.49
C ARG A 647 -28.27 -55.98 -15.62
N ALA A 648 -27.52 -54.91 -15.41
CA ALA A 648 -26.07 -54.98 -15.28
C ALA A 648 -25.67 -54.97 -13.79
N SER A 649 -24.50 -55.54 -13.51
CA SER A 649 -23.87 -55.48 -12.19
C SER A 649 -22.43 -55.00 -12.32
N PHE A 650 -22.02 -54.15 -11.39
CA PHE A 650 -20.65 -53.66 -11.30
C PHE A 650 -20.24 -53.58 -9.82
N PRO A 651 -18.96 -53.79 -9.48
CA PRO A 651 -18.47 -53.59 -8.12
C PRO A 651 -18.73 -52.16 -7.63
N GLU A 652 -19.10 -51.99 -6.36
CA GLU A 652 -19.50 -50.68 -5.80
C GLU A 652 -18.38 -49.63 -5.78
N ASP A 653 -17.11 -50.05 -5.82
CA ASP A 653 -15.92 -49.21 -5.93
C ASP A 653 -15.46 -48.97 -7.38
N TYR A 654 -16.11 -49.59 -8.37
CA TYR A 654 -15.71 -49.52 -9.77
C TYR A 654 -16.15 -48.20 -10.41
N SER A 655 -15.22 -47.53 -11.08
CA SER A 655 -15.48 -46.33 -11.87
C SER A 655 -14.96 -46.51 -13.30
N VAL A 656 -15.85 -46.36 -14.28
CA VAL A 656 -15.53 -46.53 -15.71
C VAL A 656 -16.35 -45.55 -16.55
N GLY A 657 -15.84 -45.17 -17.72
CA GLY A 657 -16.43 -44.13 -18.57
C GLY A 657 -17.77 -44.47 -19.24
N THR A 658 -18.41 -45.54 -18.80
CA THR A 658 -19.77 -45.94 -19.19
C THR A 658 -20.76 -45.87 -18.02
N LEU A 659 -20.32 -45.59 -16.79
CA LEU A 659 -21.15 -45.54 -15.58
C LEU A 659 -21.35 -44.10 -15.10
N GLY A 660 -22.60 -43.68 -15.02
CA GLY A 660 -23.07 -42.40 -14.47
C GLY A 660 -24.24 -42.60 -13.52
N LEU A 661 -25.15 -41.62 -13.47
CA LEU A 661 -26.29 -41.64 -12.56
C LEU A 661 -27.45 -40.78 -13.06
N ARG A 662 -28.63 -41.08 -12.52
CA ARG A 662 -29.83 -40.24 -12.58
C ARG A 662 -30.32 -39.99 -11.16
N LEU A 663 -30.87 -38.80 -10.94
CA LEU A 663 -31.39 -38.42 -9.64
C LEU A 663 -32.87 -38.74 -9.54
N VAL A 664 -33.26 -39.26 -8.37
CA VAL A 664 -34.63 -39.18 -7.88
C VAL A 664 -34.67 -38.39 -6.58
N LYS A 665 -35.84 -37.88 -6.24
CA LYS A 665 -36.07 -37.09 -5.03
C LYS A 665 -37.44 -37.43 -4.44
N GLY A 666 -37.47 -37.62 -3.13
CA GLY A 666 -38.69 -37.95 -2.39
C GLY A 666 -38.45 -39.03 -1.35
N ALA A 667 -39.13 -38.88 -0.22
CA ALA A 667 -39.12 -39.84 0.88
C ALA A 667 -39.82 -41.14 0.46
N VAL A 668 -39.26 -42.26 0.90
CA VAL A 668 -39.82 -43.60 0.73
C VAL A 668 -40.30 -44.09 2.10
N GLN A 669 -41.60 -44.31 2.26
CA GLN A 669 -42.13 -45.02 3.42
C GLN A 669 -41.91 -46.52 3.21
N LEU A 670 -40.77 -47.05 3.68
CA LEU A 670 -40.60 -48.49 3.82
C LEU A 670 -41.23 -48.92 5.14
N ASP A 671 -42.22 -49.81 5.11
CA ASP A 671 -42.78 -50.41 6.33
C ASP A 671 -41.68 -51.17 7.10
N GLU A 672 -41.58 -50.93 8.42
CA GLU A 672 -40.54 -51.44 9.35
C GLU A 672 -40.47 -52.98 9.52
N LEU A 673 -41.15 -53.76 8.68
CA LEU A 673 -41.34 -55.20 8.87
C LEU A 673 -40.21 -56.11 8.35
N GLN A 674 -39.12 -55.57 7.78
CA GLN A 674 -38.01 -56.39 7.26
C GLN A 674 -36.72 -56.39 8.12
N GLN A 675 -36.59 -55.53 9.13
CA GLN A 675 -35.34 -55.43 9.92
C GLN A 675 -35.38 -56.07 11.32
N ASN A 676 -36.54 -56.46 11.86
CA ASN A 676 -36.65 -56.93 13.25
C ASN A 676 -36.55 -58.45 13.42
N ASN A 677 -35.48 -59.04 12.91
CA ASN A 677 -35.18 -60.45 13.19
C ASN A 677 -33.72 -60.69 13.57
N LEU A 678 -33.15 -59.85 14.43
CA LEU A 678 -31.99 -60.15 15.29
C LEU A 678 -31.77 -58.96 16.24
N GLU A 679 -32.20 -59.09 17.50
CA GLU A 679 -31.40 -58.82 18.69
C GLU A 679 -32.32 -58.78 19.94
N SER A 680 -32.19 -59.84 20.72
CA SER A 680 -32.76 -59.98 22.04
C SER A 680 -31.81 -59.44 23.11
N GLU A 681 -32.40 -58.81 24.14
CA GLU A 681 -31.85 -58.53 25.48
C GLU A 681 -30.95 -57.28 25.57
N THR A 682 -31.19 -56.28 26.43
CA THR A 682 -31.64 -56.32 27.82
C THR A 682 -32.23 -54.97 28.27
N TYR A 683 -33.24 -55.06 29.13
CA TYR A 683 -33.84 -53.98 29.90
C TYR A 683 -32.85 -53.20 30.78
N THR A 684 -33.09 -51.90 30.97
CA THR A 684 -33.18 -51.28 32.31
C THR A 684 -33.92 -49.93 32.24
N GLU A 685 -35.05 -49.86 32.95
CA GLU A 685 -35.76 -48.64 33.34
C GLU A 685 -35.01 -47.97 34.53
N PRO A 686 -35.17 -46.65 34.86
CA PRO A 686 -36.48 -46.17 35.32
C PRO A 686 -36.82 -44.65 35.21
N SER A 687 -38.13 -44.44 35.44
CA SER A 687 -38.77 -43.35 36.21
C SER A 687 -39.10 -42.00 35.56
N THR A 688 -40.41 -41.79 35.55
CA THR A 688 -41.21 -40.59 35.27
C THR A 688 -41.07 -39.48 36.31
N GLN A 689 -41.07 -38.22 35.87
CA GLN A 689 -41.83 -37.14 36.53
C GLN A 689 -42.50 -36.26 35.48
N TYR A 690 -43.82 -36.10 35.63
CA TYR A 690 -44.67 -35.17 34.91
C TYR A 690 -44.47 -33.75 35.45
N GLU A 691 -44.38 -32.76 34.56
CA GLU A 691 -44.95 -31.44 34.83
C GLU A 691 -45.51 -30.83 33.55
N SER A 692 -46.77 -30.41 33.64
CA SER A 692 -47.64 -29.87 32.61
C SER A 692 -47.53 -28.35 32.52
N VAL A 693 -47.39 -27.73 31.34
CA VAL A 693 -48.03 -26.44 30.98
C VAL A 693 -48.11 -26.30 29.44
N SER A 694 -49.24 -25.79 28.94
CA SER A 694 -49.42 -25.13 27.63
C SER A 694 -50.25 -23.85 27.89
N PRO A 695 -50.54 -22.98 26.91
CA PRO A 695 -49.69 -22.30 25.91
C PRO A 695 -49.98 -20.77 25.86
N SER A 696 -49.08 -19.92 25.35
CA SER A 696 -49.38 -18.76 24.47
C SER A 696 -48.21 -17.75 24.39
N ASP A 697 -48.16 -17.05 23.25
CA ASP A 697 -47.53 -15.74 23.03
C ASP A 697 -46.03 -15.68 22.68
N PHE A 698 -45.72 -15.96 21.41
CA PHE A 698 -44.64 -15.25 20.72
C PHE A 698 -45.21 -14.49 19.52
N ALA A 699 -45.43 -13.20 19.74
CA ALA A 699 -45.62 -12.20 18.70
C ALA A 699 -44.25 -11.64 18.30
N SER A 700 -44.01 -11.59 16.99
CA SER A 700 -42.87 -10.97 16.32
C SER A 700 -42.74 -9.47 16.62
N PRO A 701 -41.54 -8.88 16.48
CA PRO A 701 -41.41 -7.49 16.06
C PRO A 701 -40.82 -7.39 14.66
N GLU A 702 -41.56 -6.72 13.78
CA GLU A 702 -41.12 -6.20 12.49
C GLU A 702 -39.99 -5.18 12.68
N MET A 703 -38.93 -5.26 11.86
CA MET A 703 -38.10 -4.09 11.54
C MET A 703 -38.09 -3.87 10.04
N THR A 704 -38.61 -2.70 9.68
CA THR A 704 -38.71 -2.09 8.36
C THR A 704 -37.33 -1.65 7.87
N MET A 705 -36.95 -2.05 6.65
CA MET A 705 -35.80 -1.49 5.94
C MET A 705 -36.26 -0.33 5.02
N PRO A 706 -35.47 0.76 4.92
CA PRO A 706 -35.77 1.87 4.02
C PRO A 706 -35.36 1.54 2.57
N VAL A 707 -36.27 1.83 1.64
CA VAL A 707 -36.02 1.78 0.20
C VAL A 707 -35.25 3.04 -0.20
N GLY A 708 -33.99 2.87 -0.59
CA GLY A 708 -33.17 3.89 -1.24
C GLY A 708 -32.96 3.54 -2.70
N GLU A 709 -33.47 4.39 -3.59
CA GLU A 709 -33.32 4.31 -5.05
C GLU A 709 -31.85 4.34 -5.47
N LEU A 710 -31.41 3.33 -6.24
CA LEU A 710 -30.14 3.35 -6.96
C LEU A 710 -30.39 3.81 -8.39
N THR A 711 -30.05 5.07 -8.65
CA THR A 711 -29.87 5.63 -9.99
C THR A 711 -28.61 5.03 -10.64
N ALA A 712 -28.75 4.48 -11.85
CA ALA A 712 -27.67 3.95 -12.67
C ALA A 712 -26.62 5.03 -13.04
N PRO A 713 -25.31 4.72 -13.04
CA PRO A 713 -24.32 5.57 -13.67
C PRO A 713 -24.16 5.26 -15.16
N ALA A 714 -24.08 6.33 -15.93
CA ALA A 714 -23.96 6.37 -17.38
C ALA A 714 -22.51 6.13 -17.88
N ASN A 715 -22.43 5.51 -19.06
CA ASN A 715 -21.42 5.66 -20.12
C ASN A 715 -19.97 6.00 -19.72
N LEU A 716 -19.10 4.99 -19.80
CA LEU A 716 -17.66 5.16 -20.00
C LEU A 716 -17.38 5.42 -21.49
N ALA A 717 -16.94 6.65 -21.80
CA ALA A 717 -16.36 7.01 -23.08
C ALA A 717 -14.86 6.67 -23.09
N GLN A 718 -14.41 6.06 -24.19
CA GLN A 718 -13.00 5.81 -24.53
C GLN A 718 -12.26 7.14 -24.78
N PRO A 719 -10.95 7.25 -24.47
CA PRO A 719 -10.11 8.28 -25.05
C PRO A 719 -9.39 7.76 -26.31
N GLU A 720 -9.52 8.53 -27.38
CA GLU A 720 -8.80 8.39 -28.64
C GLU A 720 -7.29 8.63 -28.44
N LEU A 721 -6.47 7.78 -29.06
CA LEU A 721 -5.03 7.97 -29.25
C LEU A 721 -4.80 9.00 -30.35
N ASP A 722 -4.32 10.18 -29.96
CA ASP A 722 -3.85 11.20 -30.90
C ASP A 722 -2.33 11.13 -31.03
N SER A 723 -1.89 10.85 -32.25
CA SER A 723 -0.51 10.69 -32.67
C SER A 723 0.10 12.04 -33.06
N GLN A 724 1.07 12.57 -32.29
CA GLN A 724 2.02 13.57 -32.80
C GLN A 724 3.40 13.38 -32.16
N ALA A 725 4.35 12.94 -33.00
CA ALA A 725 5.79 13.02 -32.75
C ALA A 725 6.35 14.37 -33.24
N PRO A 726 7.50 14.81 -32.69
CA PRO A 726 8.48 15.51 -33.51
C PRO A 726 9.88 14.88 -33.39
N GLU A 727 10.35 14.45 -34.56
CA GLU A 727 11.72 14.44 -35.11
C GLU A 727 12.91 14.67 -34.16
N GLU A 728 13.71 13.61 -33.97
CA GLU A 728 15.11 13.69 -33.54
C GLU A 728 16.03 13.99 -34.73
N HIS A 729 16.87 15.01 -34.57
CA HIS A 729 18.00 15.30 -35.44
C HIS A 729 19.20 14.42 -35.05
N SER A 730 19.61 13.57 -35.99
CA SER A 730 20.87 12.85 -36.01
C SER A 730 22.02 13.71 -36.56
N GLN A 731 23.17 13.70 -35.87
CA GLN A 731 24.56 13.97 -36.32
C GLN A 731 25.42 13.99 -35.04
N ASP A 732 26.62 13.45 -34.89
CA ASP A 732 27.54 12.64 -35.68
C ASP A 732 28.53 12.03 -34.65
N LEU A 733 28.88 10.77 -34.86
CA LEU A 733 30.24 10.19 -34.78
C LEU A 733 31.32 10.92 -33.93
N ASP A 734 31.92 10.23 -32.94
CA ASP A 734 33.31 9.77 -33.13
C ASP A 734 33.71 8.61 -32.21
N THR A 735 34.50 7.73 -32.81
CA THR A 735 35.10 6.50 -32.32
C THR A 735 36.50 6.76 -31.76
N SER A 736 36.88 6.11 -30.65
CA SER A 736 38.26 5.62 -30.50
C SER A 736 38.36 4.54 -29.44
N ALA A 737 39.12 3.52 -29.78
CA ALA A 737 39.20 2.22 -29.15
C ALA A 737 40.27 2.08 -28.06
N HIS A 738 40.05 1.09 -27.17
CA HIS A 738 41.01 0.11 -26.63
C HIS A 738 42.03 0.53 -25.52
N PRO A 739 42.60 -0.43 -24.75
CA PRO A 739 41.97 -1.42 -23.83
C PRO A 739 42.82 -1.65 -22.53
N ASN A 740 42.55 -2.77 -21.81
CA ASN A 740 43.35 -3.49 -20.79
C ASN A 740 43.03 -3.18 -19.32
N ASP A 741 42.46 -4.14 -18.58
CA ASP A 741 43.09 -5.22 -17.77
C ASP A 741 42.82 -4.81 -16.30
N GLU A 742 42.49 -5.62 -15.30
CA GLU A 742 42.62 -7.05 -15.01
C GLU A 742 41.70 -7.36 -13.80
N GLN A 743 41.41 -8.64 -13.59
CA GLN A 743 40.74 -9.21 -12.41
C GLN A 743 41.71 -9.39 -11.22
N GLU A 744 41.15 -9.68 -10.04
CA GLU A 744 41.76 -10.13 -8.75
C GLU A 744 42.37 -8.97 -7.93
N ASP A 745 41.99 -8.68 -6.68
CA ASP A 745 41.60 -9.49 -5.50
C ASP A 745 40.38 -8.90 -4.75
#